data_AF-A0A428P628-F1
#
_entry.id   AF-A0A428P628-F1
#
_cell.length_a   1.000
_cell.length_b   1.000
_cell.length_c   1.000
_cell.angle_alpha   90.00
_cell.angle_beta   90.00
_cell.angle_gamma   90.00
#
_symmetry.space_group_name_H-M   'P 1'
#
loop_
_entity.id
_entity.type
_entity.pdbx_description
1 polymer ?
#
loop_
_entity_poly.entity_id
_entity_poly.type
_entity_poly.pdbx_seq_one_letter_code
_entity_poly.pdbx_strand_id
1 'polypeptide(L)'
;MSAQTKGTVGFQGPEHRGIGDRAVLKYVDGDVSGADFSYAGPGFRNGLVLSFGQIVALAGDFYGNCQLIGDAEQISDQWHTNPEASIQRFLSNSELLNKDTRGYLNEVVDIMSQQERDVATAIQKGQDVAQAFKISGDKYDAKWGFATKGEYLLLALCNWDHFGQDAVSAYSAGHTAALRQARTAAKKQDKAALRYAYFLEGFACHFLTDLFSTGHMRTLRRVLHHTYFGFQGPTPNDEKAVVGDNLDSFEIKFWPADQCARAMHDEDCANGLWVSNVAKMGSWSAYGDSQLFSAKGNPGFDAALEAVQTGIDEVWKTYQGASIGSFGALQKIPDLGDMTPPNFPPLFKVEKNNLYVRANIDNRCLSTYEAYPLSNVPWTKILNRINGSGESQNQLPLTLELLCPATMVHLRVIDSLTCSVAQYGPLSSLASVSTNASVRSWNMVKQTSLSVPQSSGETTWTAAQKIDKADGIYSLIGRVVQSPRNTNAYHVGLKVTAGELAALWAREEQDGNTVWTAGCAWYGQFDANSTNLAMIKHWYMDAKPWKSKLELWMFASGLQEAPTRKRTEWPSGLKLPPYTAFPLKISSQDVSDTFVTTALDTSTIPARTLWTFSKWKNTYSKLVYSTYNEHLSEKAQTTLVKSGATTSATNRVIRLFYGKEYSRPARLFNFERSRILMTLTQPITGNIRIDVLELSASSVTTISSTSLQVTWTGNDYLTWFFSDVDADGVPELISLVADSSDGTLNVLAFRPGADETKGYQAPVVSEITSDKGSMLTAPFLTPILTGRVKYTFPESGWTVDAGILMAFNNYGIIGARLLTPKASRGTLEYEISGQLPAIAGQMADTLGMVTPLFVGRGEPVGLFIEG
;
A
#
# COMPACT_ATOMS: atom_id res chain seq x y z
N MET A 1 0.98 6.14 31.75
CA MET A 1 0.35 5.98 30.41
C MET A 1 -0.19 7.34 29.99
N SER A 2 0.55 8.08 29.17
CA SER A 2 0.04 9.27 28.49
C SER A 2 0.57 9.22 27.06
N ALA A 3 -0.31 8.87 26.12
CA ALA A 3 -0.06 9.07 24.70
C ALA A 3 -0.03 10.59 24.46
N GLN A 4 1.17 11.15 24.38
CA GLN A 4 1.38 12.46 23.76
C GLN A 4 2.11 12.19 22.46
N THR A 5 1.38 12.31 21.35
CA THR A 5 1.94 12.50 20.01
C THR A 5 2.78 13.77 20.05
N LYS A 6 4.08 13.63 20.33
CA LYS A 6 5.08 14.68 20.18
C LYS A 6 5.59 14.61 18.74
N GLY A 7 5.51 15.73 18.02
CA GLY A 7 6.07 15.82 16.68
C GLY A 7 7.59 15.66 16.74
N THR A 8 8.12 14.58 16.16
CA THR A 8 9.55 14.35 15.91
C THR A 8 10.10 15.21 14.78
N VAL A 9 11.41 15.44 14.70
CA VAL A 9 12.05 16.11 13.56
C VAL A 9 12.98 15.09 12.94
N GLY A 10 12.52 14.39 11.91
CA GLY A 10 13.32 13.34 11.27
C GLY A 10 14.13 13.91 10.12
N PHE A 11 15.46 13.84 10.22
CA PHE A 11 16.37 13.96 9.09
C PHE A 11 17.04 12.59 8.84
N GLN A 12 17.18 12.21 7.57
CA GLN A 12 17.56 10.86 7.14
C GLN A 12 19.05 10.74 6.82
N GLY A 13 19.93 11.27 7.67
CA GLY A 13 21.39 11.28 7.44
C GLY A 13 21.97 9.96 6.88
N PRO A 14 21.60 8.78 7.40
CA PRO A 14 22.06 7.51 6.84
C PRO A 14 21.71 7.29 5.36
N GLU A 15 20.54 7.73 4.89
CA GLU A 15 20.10 7.57 3.49
C GLU A 15 20.95 8.39 2.53
N HIS A 16 21.19 9.68 2.86
CA HIS A 16 22.12 10.56 2.13
C HIS A 16 23.52 9.95 2.02
N ARG A 17 24.03 9.44 3.15
CA ARG A 17 25.33 8.78 3.18
C ARG A 17 25.35 7.57 2.27
N GLY A 18 24.33 6.71 2.32
CA GLY A 18 24.24 5.51 1.49
C GLY A 18 24.37 5.80 0.00
N ILE A 19 23.74 6.88 -0.49
CA ILE A 19 23.86 7.33 -1.88
C ILE A 19 25.28 7.83 -2.16
N GLY A 20 25.79 8.75 -1.33
CA GLY A 20 27.09 9.37 -1.56
C GLY A 20 28.27 8.41 -1.46
N ASP A 21 28.26 7.46 -0.52
CA ASP A 21 29.29 6.45 -0.34
C ASP A 21 29.39 5.51 -1.57
N ARG A 22 28.32 5.42 -2.35
CA ARG A 22 28.25 4.57 -3.56
C ARG A 22 28.77 5.24 -4.82
N ALA A 23 28.95 6.56 -4.80
CA ALA A 23 29.50 7.29 -5.94
C ALA A 23 30.99 6.98 -6.16
N VAL A 24 31.50 7.32 -7.35
CA VAL A 24 32.91 7.14 -7.73
C VAL A 24 33.52 8.49 -8.08
N LEU A 25 34.54 8.89 -7.34
CA LEU A 25 35.29 10.13 -7.50
C LEU A 25 36.56 9.88 -8.32
N LYS A 26 36.77 10.69 -9.35
CA LYS A 26 37.89 10.52 -10.29
C LYS A 26 39.12 11.31 -9.84
N TYR A 27 40.29 10.69 -9.93
CA TYR A 27 41.57 11.37 -9.76
C TYR A 27 42.54 11.01 -10.87
N VAL A 28 43.58 11.83 -11.02
CA VAL A 28 44.70 11.54 -11.92
C VAL A 28 45.44 10.24 -11.60
N ASP A 29 45.42 9.79 -10.33
CA ASP A 29 46.13 8.58 -9.90
C ASP A 29 45.23 7.34 -9.76
N GLY A 30 43.95 7.45 -10.14
CA GLY A 30 42.96 6.38 -10.02
C GLY A 30 41.69 6.81 -9.29
N ASP A 31 40.60 6.12 -9.59
CA ASP A 31 39.29 6.41 -9.02
C ASP A 31 39.18 5.94 -7.56
N VAL A 32 38.41 6.67 -6.76
CA VAL A 32 38.17 6.40 -5.33
C VAL A 32 36.66 6.32 -5.10
N SER A 33 36.20 5.33 -4.33
CA SER A 33 34.78 5.26 -3.97
C SER A 33 34.39 6.39 -3.01
N GLY A 34 33.11 6.76 -2.96
CA GLY A 34 32.62 7.76 -2.00
C GLY A 34 32.89 7.36 -0.56
N ALA A 35 32.80 6.06 -0.25
CA ALA A 35 33.13 5.50 1.06
C ALA A 35 34.63 5.62 1.41
N ASP A 36 35.52 5.47 0.41
CA ASP A 36 36.98 5.56 0.60
C ASP A 36 37.53 6.98 0.45
N PHE A 37 36.69 7.94 0.05
CA PHE A 37 37.06 9.34 0.02
C PHE A 37 37.40 9.78 1.44
N SER A 38 38.55 10.44 1.61
CA SER A 38 39.03 10.85 2.94
C SER A 38 39.26 12.35 2.93
N TYR A 39 38.33 13.10 3.51
CA TYR A 39 38.44 14.54 3.68
C TYR A 39 38.77 14.92 5.13
N ALA A 40 39.88 15.62 5.32
CA ALA A 40 40.31 16.17 6.60
C ALA A 40 40.17 17.70 6.56
N GLY A 41 39.06 18.23 7.06
CA GLY A 41 38.84 19.67 7.18
C GLY A 41 39.83 20.29 8.18
N PRO A 42 40.23 21.57 8.00
CA PRO A 42 41.21 22.23 8.86
C PRO A 42 40.78 22.35 10.33
N GLY A 43 39.48 22.25 10.63
CA GLY A 43 38.96 22.28 12.00
C GLY A 43 38.74 20.91 12.63
N PHE A 44 38.93 19.82 11.88
CA PHE A 44 38.62 18.48 12.35
C PHE A 44 39.60 18.07 13.46
N ARG A 45 39.06 17.50 14.53
CA ARG A 45 39.83 17.10 15.71
C ARG A 45 40.08 15.59 15.70
N ASN A 46 41.06 15.15 16.47
CA ASN A 46 41.36 13.73 16.73
C ASN A 46 41.62 12.89 15.47
N GLY A 47 42.10 13.51 14.38
CA GLY A 47 42.36 12.81 13.12
C GLY A 47 41.09 12.34 12.41
N LEU A 48 39.92 12.89 12.77
CA LEU A 48 38.67 12.60 12.07
C LEU A 48 38.79 12.93 10.58
N VAL A 49 38.31 12.01 9.75
CA VAL A 49 38.15 12.19 8.31
C VAL A 49 36.73 11.81 7.93
N LEU A 50 36.18 12.49 6.92
CA LEU A 50 34.84 12.22 6.41
C LEU A 50 34.89 11.54 5.05
N SER A 51 34.01 10.56 4.86
CA SER A 51 33.64 10.03 3.55
C SER A 51 32.84 11.05 2.73
N PHE A 52 32.71 10.81 1.42
CA PHE A 52 31.86 11.65 0.59
C PHE A 52 30.41 11.56 1.06
N GLY A 53 29.90 10.35 1.33
CA GLY A 53 28.55 10.16 1.86
C GLY A 53 28.32 10.83 3.21
N GLN A 54 29.30 10.82 4.12
CA GLN A 54 29.18 11.54 5.38
C GLN A 54 29.06 13.05 5.18
N ILE A 55 29.74 13.63 4.18
CA ILE A 55 29.58 15.05 3.86
C ILE A 55 28.16 15.33 3.34
N VAL A 56 27.63 14.46 2.46
CA VAL A 56 26.24 14.57 1.96
C VAL A 56 25.23 14.49 3.12
N ALA A 57 25.46 13.62 4.10
CA ALA A 57 24.57 13.43 5.24
C ALA A 57 24.61 14.54 6.30
N LEU A 58 25.68 15.34 6.35
CA LEU A 58 25.88 16.37 7.37
C LEU A 58 25.48 17.77 6.89
N ALA A 59 25.57 18.03 5.59
CA ALA A 59 25.17 19.30 5.00
C ALA A 59 23.66 19.55 5.18
N GLY A 60 23.23 20.80 5.33
CA GLY A 60 21.81 21.15 5.45
C GLY A 60 21.21 20.84 6.83
N ASP A 61 21.21 19.56 7.22
CA ASP A 61 20.57 19.04 8.44
C ASP A 61 21.28 19.46 9.73
N PHE A 62 22.62 19.44 9.71
CA PHE A 62 23.45 19.77 10.87
C PHE A 62 24.22 21.08 10.66
N TYR A 63 24.58 21.38 9.41
CA TYR A 63 25.37 22.56 9.07
C TYR A 63 24.62 23.44 8.08
N GLY A 64 24.03 24.51 8.59
CA GLY A 64 23.29 25.50 7.81
C GLY A 64 23.18 26.84 8.53
N ASN A 65 22.45 27.77 7.92
CA ASN A 65 22.17 29.06 8.52
C ASN A 65 20.85 28.98 9.30
N CYS A 66 20.93 29.17 10.61
CA CYS A 66 19.78 29.27 11.50
C CYS A 66 19.94 30.46 12.44
N GLN A 67 18.83 31.02 12.89
CA GLN A 67 18.81 32.09 13.89
C GLN A 67 17.88 31.68 15.03
N LEU A 68 18.16 32.21 16.23
CA LEU A 68 17.28 32.02 17.37
C LEU A 68 16.02 32.89 17.26
N ILE A 69 16.13 34.02 16.56
CA ILE A 69 15.09 35.03 16.38
C ILE A 69 15.00 35.36 14.89
N GLY A 70 13.80 35.27 14.33
CA GLY A 70 13.49 35.49 12.92
C GLY A 70 13.95 34.34 12.02
N ASP A 71 13.52 34.42 10.77
CA ASP A 71 13.93 33.50 9.73
C ASP A 71 15.35 33.83 9.26
N ALA A 72 16.23 32.82 9.24
CA ALA A 72 17.55 32.97 8.67
C ALA A 72 17.50 32.98 7.13
N GLU A 73 18.29 33.84 6.49
CA GLU A 73 18.46 33.78 5.03
C GLU A 73 19.02 32.43 4.61
N GLN A 74 18.36 31.78 3.66
CA GLN A 74 18.76 30.48 3.15
C GLN A 74 19.52 30.60 1.83
N ILE A 75 20.10 29.49 1.37
CA ILE A 75 20.91 29.45 0.16
C ILE A 75 20.04 29.79 -1.05
N SER A 76 18.79 29.32 -1.08
CA SER A 76 17.85 29.52 -2.20
C SER A 76 17.33 30.95 -2.40
N ASP A 77 17.30 31.80 -1.36
CA ASP A 77 16.48 33.04 -1.34
C ASP A 77 16.74 34.06 -2.45
N GLN A 78 17.95 34.08 -3.03
CA GLN A 78 18.32 35.05 -4.07
C GLN A 78 18.91 34.38 -5.30
N TRP A 79 18.72 33.08 -5.51
CA TRP A 79 19.37 32.39 -6.61
C TRP A 79 18.99 33.00 -7.98
N HIS A 80 17.73 33.36 -8.18
CA HIS A 80 17.25 33.92 -9.45
C HIS A 80 17.52 35.42 -9.64
N THR A 81 17.80 36.16 -8.56
CA THR A 81 17.98 37.63 -8.59
C THR A 81 19.43 38.05 -8.36
N ASN A 82 20.14 37.34 -7.48
CA ASN A 82 21.55 37.52 -7.17
C ASN A 82 22.22 36.15 -6.87
N PRO A 83 22.56 35.37 -7.92
CA PRO A 83 23.19 34.06 -7.77
C PRO A 83 24.46 34.09 -6.91
N GLU A 84 25.24 35.18 -6.97
CA GLU A 84 26.49 35.30 -6.21
C GLU A 84 26.23 35.36 -4.70
N ALA A 85 25.20 36.07 -4.24
CA ALA A 85 24.84 36.07 -2.82
C ALA A 85 24.48 34.66 -2.31
N SER A 86 23.77 33.89 -3.14
CA SER A 86 23.42 32.50 -2.85
C SER A 86 24.65 31.60 -2.79
N ILE A 87 25.60 31.77 -3.72
CA ILE A 87 26.90 31.07 -3.71
C ILE A 87 27.71 31.44 -2.46
N GLN A 88 27.72 32.71 -2.04
CA GLN A 88 28.42 33.12 -0.82
C GLN A 88 27.77 32.56 0.45
N ARG A 89 26.43 32.49 0.52
CA ARG A 89 25.71 31.82 1.61
C ARG A 89 26.02 30.32 1.65
N PHE A 90 26.01 29.64 0.50
CA PHE A 90 26.42 28.24 0.39
C PHE A 90 27.85 28.04 0.94
N LEU A 91 28.81 28.86 0.48
CA LEU A 91 30.19 28.78 0.95
C LEU A 91 30.29 28.99 2.46
N SER A 92 29.57 29.98 2.99
CA SER A 92 29.51 30.24 4.44
C SER A 92 28.99 29.04 5.22
N ASN A 93 27.90 28.41 4.75
CA ASN A 93 27.34 27.21 5.38
C ASN A 93 28.32 26.04 5.30
N SER A 94 28.95 25.81 4.14
CA SER A 94 29.94 24.75 3.96
C SER A 94 31.16 24.91 4.87
N GLU A 95 31.54 26.16 5.18
CA GLU A 95 32.66 26.47 6.07
C GLU A 95 32.35 26.15 7.53
N LEU A 96 31.07 26.14 7.95
CA LEU A 96 30.68 25.68 9.29
C LEU A 96 31.09 24.22 9.51
N LEU A 97 30.86 23.37 8.50
CA LEU A 97 31.31 21.98 8.50
C LEU A 97 32.83 21.91 8.34
N ASN A 98 33.39 22.52 7.29
CA ASN A 98 34.82 22.43 6.93
C ASN A 98 35.76 22.77 8.10
N LYS A 99 35.38 23.78 8.90
CA LYS A 99 36.16 24.24 10.06
C LYS A 99 35.61 23.74 11.39
N ASP A 100 34.54 22.94 11.39
CA ASP A 100 33.79 22.54 12.59
C ASP A 100 33.65 23.69 13.60
N THR A 101 33.22 24.86 13.11
CA THR A 101 33.18 26.08 13.96
C THR A 101 32.20 25.93 15.12
N ARG A 102 31.23 25.03 14.98
CA ARG A 102 30.24 24.69 16.00
C ARG A 102 30.75 23.68 17.03
N GLY A 103 31.73 22.85 16.65
CA GLY A 103 32.50 21.98 17.55
C GLY A 103 31.80 20.67 17.96
N TYR A 104 30.73 20.27 17.26
CA TYR A 104 29.97 19.05 17.54
C TYR A 104 30.17 17.94 16.51
N LEU A 105 31.07 18.10 15.52
CA LEU A 105 31.23 17.16 14.42
C LEU A 105 31.47 15.71 14.88
N ASN A 106 32.41 15.49 15.81
CA ASN A 106 32.72 14.16 16.32
C ASN A 106 31.50 13.49 16.96
N GLU A 107 30.75 14.24 17.77
CA GLU A 107 29.57 13.73 18.48
C GLU A 107 28.44 13.38 17.50
N VAL A 108 28.19 14.23 16.50
CA VAL A 108 27.18 13.97 15.47
C VAL A 108 27.53 12.74 14.63
N VAL A 109 28.80 12.58 14.22
CA VAL A 109 29.27 11.41 13.47
C VAL A 109 29.14 10.12 14.28
N ASP A 110 29.44 10.17 15.58
CA ASP A 110 29.27 9.03 16.49
C ASP A 110 27.79 8.63 16.64
N ILE A 111 26.90 9.61 16.77
CA ILE A 111 25.45 9.37 16.87
C ILE A 111 24.92 8.78 15.56
N MET A 112 25.30 9.33 14.40
CA MET A 112 24.93 8.82 13.07
C MET A 112 25.37 7.36 12.90
N SER A 113 26.64 7.06 13.24
CA SER A 113 27.18 5.69 13.19
C SER A 113 26.43 4.73 14.12
N GLN A 114 25.94 5.22 15.27
CA GLN A 114 25.11 4.41 16.16
C GLN A 114 23.72 4.14 15.59
N GLN A 115 23.09 5.12 14.95
CA GLN A 115 21.81 4.94 14.28
C GLN A 115 21.92 3.91 13.16
N GLU A 116 22.97 3.99 12.34
CA GLU A 116 23.23 3.03 11.26
C GLU A 116 23.37 1.59 11.79
N ARG A 117 24.11 1.39 12.89
CA ARG A 117 24.23 0.06 13.52
C ARG A 117 22.90 -0.46 14.03
N ASP A 118 22.08 0.40 14.63
CA ASP A 118 20.75 0.03 15.11
C ASP A 118 19.82 -0.36 13.95
N VAL A 119 19.84 0.39 12.85
CA VAL A 119 19.04 0.11 11.63
C VAL A 119 19.55 -1.16 10.93
N ALA A 120 20.86 -1.34 10.78
CA ALA A 120 21.43 -2.56 10.20
C ALA A 120 21.06 -3.81 11.03
N THR A 121 21.04 -3.67 12.36
CA THR A 121 20.59 -4.73 13.27
C THR A 121 19.09 -5.02 13.09
N ALA A 122 18.27 -3.99 12.85
CA ALA A 122 16.85 -4.16 12.55
C ALA A 122 16.63 -4.91 11.24
N ILE A 123 17.36 -4.54 10.18
CA ILE A 123 17.34 -5.21 8.86
C ILE A 123 17.72 -6.69 9.00
N GLN A 124 18.82 -7.00 9.70
CA GLN A 124 19.26 -8.38 9.93
C GLN A 124 18.22 -9.24 10.66
N LYS A 125 17.35 -8.63 11.46
CA LYS A 125 16.24 -9.29 12.16
C LYS A 125 14.96 -9.39 11.31
N GLY A 126 15.02 -9.04 10.03
CA GLY A 126 13.84 -9.00 9.16
C GLY A 126 12.85 -7.89 9.51
N GLN A 127 13.27 -6.87 10.27
CA GLN A 127 12.39 -5.75 10.59
C GLN A 127 12.33 -4.80 9.40
N ASP A 128 11.12 -4.35 9.07
CA ASP A 128 10.94 -3.18 8.20
C ASP A 128 11.83 -1.99 8.64
N VAL A 129 12.66 -1.54 7.70
CA VAL A 129 13.60 -0.43 7.83
C VAL A 129 12.91 0.84 8.24
N ALA A 130 11.81 1.17 7.58
CA ALA A 130 11.20 2.46 7.72
C ALA A 130 10.52 2.62 9.09
N GLN A 131 9.94 1.53 9.60
CA GLN A 131 9.48 1.43 10.97
C GLN A 131 10.63 1.43 11.98
N ALA A 132 11.80 0.85 11.66
CA ALA A 132 12.98 0.93 12.54
C ALA A 132 13.45 2.38 12.69
N PHE A 133 13.45 3.16 11.60
CA PHE A 133 13.69 4.61 11.65
C PHE A 133 12.61 5.32 12.48
N LYS A 134 11.32 5.03 12.28
CA LYS A 134 10.26 5.69 13.08
C LYS A 134 10.34 5.37 14.58
N ILE A 135 10.53 4.10 14.96
CA ILE A 135 10.60 3.67 16.37
C ILE A 135 11.81 4.30 17.07
N SER A 136 12.92 4.45 16.35
CA SER A 136 14.14 5.03 16.91
C SER A 136 14.25 6.55 16.71
N GLY A 137 13.35 7.17 15.95
CA GLY A 137 13.36 8.60 15.63
C GLY A 137 13.47 9.48 16.87
N ASP A 138 12.50 9.40 17.80
CA ASP A 138 12.51 10.18 19.05
C ASP A 138 13.82 10.06 19.84
N LYS A 139 14.41 8.85 19.86
CA LYS A 139 15.68 8.57 20.55
C LYS A 139 16.83 9.34 19.89
N TYR A 140 16.88 9.36 18.56
CA TYR A 140 17.98 10.00 17.84
C TYR A 140 17.77 11.51 17.70
N ASP A 141 16.55 12.00 17.47
CA ASP A 141 16.17 13.41 17.49
C ASP A 141 16.62 14.08 18.79
N ALA A 142 16.37 13.44 19.92
CA ALA A 142 16.84 13.92 21.21
C ALA A 142 18.37 13.99 21.27
N LYS A 143 19.06 12.93 20.84
CA LYS A 143 20.54 12.89 20.83
C LYS A 143 21.13 13.99 19.95
N TRP A 144 20.60 14.18 18.75
CA TRP A 144 21.04 15.25 17.84
C TRP A 144 20.77 16.62 18.44
N GLY A 145 19.56 16.86 18.96
CA GLY A 145 19.22 18.11 19.63
C GLY A 145 20.17 18.44 20.79
N PHE A 146 20.55 17.46 21.60
CA PHE A 146 21.53 17.66 22.67
C PHE A 146 22.95 17.93 22.14
N ALA A 147 23.43 17.12 21.18
CA ALA A 147 24.77 17.26 20.60
C ALA A 147 24.96 18.63 19.92
N THR A 148 23.94 19.11 19.22
CA THR A 148 23.99 20.41 18.51
C THR A 148 23.54 21.58 19.38
N LYS A 149 23.26 21.38 20.67
CA LYS A 149 22.73 22.42 21.58
C LYS A 149 21.48 23.11 21.03
N GLY A 150 20.61 22.35 20.36
CA GLY A 150 19.35 22.81 19.77
C GLY A 150 19.44 23.32 18.33
N GLU A 151 20.62 23.53 17.75
CA GLU A 151 20.75 24.04 16.36
C GLU A 151 20.06 23.13 15.32
N TYR A 152 20.15 21.81 15.47
CA TYR A 152 19.42 20.82 14.66
C TYR A 152 17.92 21.13 14.55
N LEU A 153 17.29 21.51 15.68
CA LEU A 153 15.86 21.83 15.72
C LEU A 153 15.57 23.22 15.13
N LEU A 154 16.49 24.18 15.28
CA LEU A 154 16.36 25.51 14.69
C LEU A 154 16.46 25.47 13.15
N LEU A 155 17.36 24.63 12.62
CA LEU A 155 17.48 24.42 11.18
C LEU A 155 16.17 23.90 10.57
N ALA A 156 15.53 22.92 11.21
CA ALA A 156 14.24 22.38 10.76
C ALA A 156 13.10 23.43 10.65
N LEU A 157 13.19 24.54 11.38
CA LEU A 157 12.19 25.60 11.32
C LEU A 157 12.28 26.46 10.04
N CYS A 158 13.45 26.56 9.40
CA CYS A 158 13.69 27.38 8.21
C CYS A 158 14.28 26.59 7.02
N ASN A 159 14.10 25.27 7.00
CA ASN A 159 14.71 24.32 6.07
C ASN A 159 14.09 24.24 4.67
N TRP A 160 13.61 25.34 4.07
CA TRP A 160 13.03 25.26 2.72
C TRP A 160 14.06 24.91 1.64
N ASP A 161 15.38 25.06 1.89
CA ASP A 161 16.45 24.61 0.99
C ASP A 161 16.40 23.10 0.68
N HIS A 162 15.60 22.30 1.39
CA HIS A 162 15.41 20.88 1.13
C HIS A 162 14.26 20.59 0.16
N PHE A 163 13.41 21.58 -0.15
CA PHE A 163 12.12 21.34 -0.82
C PHE A 163 12.09 21.89 -2.24
N GLY A 164 11.64 21.08 -3.19
CA GLY A 164 11.26 21.47 -4.55
C GLY A 164 12.25 22.44 -5.23
N GLN A 165 11.74 23.58 -5.69
CA GLN A 165 12.55 24.56 -6.43
C GLN A 165 13.62 25.25 -5.55
N ASP A 166 13.42 25.30 -4.24
CA ASP A 166 14.40 25.85 -3.30
C ASP A 166 15.62 24.92 -3.21
N ALA A 167 15.41 23.60 -3.16
CA ALA A 167 16.50 22.60 -3.26
C ALA A 167 17.24 22.63 -4.59
N VAL A 168 16.54 22.81 -5.71
CA VAL A 168 17.17 23.03 -7.02
C VAL A 168 18.09 24.25 -6.98
N SER A 169 17.66 25.33 -6.32
CA SER A 169 18.41 26.57 -6.19
C SER A 169 19.64 26.41 -5.27
N ALA A 170 19.47 25.73 -4.14
CA ALA A 170 20.55 25.42 -3.20
C ALA A 170 21.62 24.53 -3.84
N TYR A 171 21.23 23.44 -4.51
CA TYR A 171 22.15 22.62 -5.29
C TYR A 171 22.87 23.43 -6.37
N SER A 172 22.14 24.28 -7.11
CA SER A 172 22.73 25.07 -8.19
C SER A 172 23.81 26.03 -7.69
N ALA A 173 23.60 26.68 -6.54
CA ALA A 173 24.60 27.52 -5.90
C ALA A 173 25.82 26.70 -5.47
N GLY A 174 25.59 25.54 -4.83
CA GLY A 174 26.65 24.66 -4.35
C GLY A 174 27.50 24.04 -5.45
N HIS A 175 26.85 23.46 -6.45
CA HIS A 175 27.51 22.88 -7.61
C HIS A 175 28.31 23.95 -8.37
N THR A 176 27.78 25.17 -8.52
CA THR A 176 28.55 26.29 -9.10
C THR A 176 29.83 26.58 -8.32
N ALA A 177 29.77 26.56 -6.98
CA ALA A 177 30.93 26.74 -6.12
C ALA A 177 31.95 25.61 -6.30
N ALA A 178 31.50 24.36 -6.35
CA ALA A 178 32.33 23.18 -6.60
C ALA A 178 33.04 23.26 -7.96
N LEU A 179 32.33 23.63 -9.04
CA LEU A 179 32.90 23.83 -10.37
C LEU A 179 33.96 24.96 -10.38
N ARG A 180 33.69 26.09 -9.71
CA ARG A 180 34.67 27.19 -9.58
C ARG A 180 35.93 26.73 -8.84
N GLN A 181 35.77 25.94 -7.79
CA GLN A 181 36.88 25.37 -7.04
C GLN A 181 37.67 24.34 -7.88
N ALA A 182 37.00 23.49 -8.66
CA ALA A 182 37.64 22.55 -9.58
C ALA A 182 38.50 23.24 -10.64
N ARG A 183 38.03 24.36 -11.22
CA ARG A 183 38.85 25.19 -12.13
C ARG A 183 40.08 25.77 -11.43
N THR A 184 39.94 26.15 -10.18
CA THR A 184 41.06 26.67 -9.38
C THR A 184 42.09 25.57 -9.10
N ALA A 185 41.63 24.37 -8.77
CA ALA A 185 42.47 23.20 -8.60
C ALA A 185 43.20 22.82 -9.89
N ALA A 186 42.52 22.88 -11.04
CA ALA A 186 43.11 22.59 -12.36
C ALA A 186 44.27 23.52 -12.70
N LYS A 187 44.09 24.84 -12.51
CA LYS A 187 45.12 25.85 -12.77
C LYS A 187 46.38 25.63 -11.94
N LYS A 188 46.23 25.10 -10.72
CA LYS A 188 47.32 24.86 -9.78
C LYS A 188 47.84 23.43 -9.78
N GLN A 189 47.19 22.52 -10.51
CA GLN A 189 47.42 21.06 -10.44
C GLN A 189 47.40 20.54 -8.99
N ASP A 190 46.51 21.10 -8.17
CA ASP A 190 46.48 20.88 -6.73
C ASP A 190 45.41 19.84 -6.36
N LYS A 191 45.89 18.66 -5.92
CA LYS A 191 45.04 17.55 -5.48
C LYS A 191 44.23 17.85 -4.23
N ALA A 192 44.76 18.66 -3.31
CA ALA A 192 44.03 19.08 -2.11
C ALA A 192 42.91 20.06 -2.49
N ALA A 193 43.17 20.97 -3.42
CA ALA A 193 42.14 21.86 -3.95
C ALA A 193 41.03 21.11 -4.70
N LEU A 194 41.34 20.01 -5.41
CA LEU A 194 40.34 19.14 -6.03
C LEU A 194 39.53 18.36 -4.98
N ARG A 195 40.17 17.87 -3.90
CA ARG A 195 39.46 17.29 -2.75
C ARG A 195 38.48 18.27 -2.13
N TYR A 196 38.86 19.54 -2.00
CA TYR A 196 37.93 20.56 -1.53
C TYR A 196 36.79 20.83 -2.52
N ALA A 197 37.03 20.75 -3.84
CA ALA A 197 35.94 20.81 -4.82
C ALA A 197 34.93 19.67 -4.62
N TYR A 198 35.41 18.45 -4.35
CA TYR A 198 34.54 17.32 -4.02
C TYR A 198 33.85 17.46 -2.67
N PHE A 199 34.47 18.09 -1.67
CA PHE A 199 33.79 18.45 -0.43
C PHE A 199 32.61 19.39 -0.68
N LEU A 200 32.80 20.43 -1.49
CA LEU A 200 31.72 21.35 -1.87
C LEU A 200 30.63 20.63 -2.67
N GLU A 201 31.00 19.71 -3.58
CA GLU A 201 30.01 18.90 -4.31
C GLU A 201 29.22 18.00 -3.37
N GLY A 202 29.87 17.31 -2.43
CA GLY A 202 29.18 16.50 -1.43
C GLY A 202 28.21 17.31 -0.60
N PHE A 203 28.60 18.53 -0.19
CA PHE A 203 27.72 19.44 0.53
C PHE A 203 26.52 19.88 -0.32
N ALA A 204 26.73 20.12 -1.62
CA ALA A 204 25.64 20.44 -2.55
C ALA A 204 24.72 19.23 -2.80
N CYS A 205 25.30 18.03 -2.92
CA CYS A 205 24.57 16.80 -3.19
C CYS A 205 23.51 16.47 -2.14
N HIS A 206 23.61 16.99 -0.92
CA HIS A 206 22.55 16.89 0.08
C HIS A 206 21.19 17.35 -0.48
N PHE A 207 21.14 18.61 -0.92
CA PHE A 207 19.94 19.20 -1.54
C PHE A 207 19.55 18.50 -2.84
N LEU A 208 20.52 17.95 -3.58
CA LEU A 208 20.23 17.13 -4.76
C LEU A 208 19.51 15.82 -4.39
N THR A 209 19.95 15.16 -3.33
CA THR A 209 19.36 13.89 -2.88
C THR A 209 17.99 14.09 -2.23
N ASP A 210 17.73 15.22 -1.57
CA ASP A 210 16.38 15.56 -1.08
C ASP A 210 15.34 15.56 -2.20
N LEU A 211 15.73 16.02 -3.40
CA LEU A 211 14.85 16.03 -4.58
C LEU A 211 14.40 14.63 -5.00
N PHE A 212 14.98 13.54 -4.49
CA PHE A 212 14.56 12.17 -4.76
C PHE A 212 13.56 11.62 -3.73
N SER A 213 13.30 12.36 -2.65
CA SER A 213 12.30 12.02 -1.64
C SER A 213 11.00 12.76 -1.88
N THR A 214 9.90 12.01 -1.97
CA THR A 214 8.60 12.54 -2.44
C THR A 214 8.00 13.61 -1.54
N GLY A 215 8.28 13.56 -0.23
CA GLY A 215 7.88 14.61 0.71
C GLY A 215 8.55 15.94 0.43
N HIS A 216 9.78 15.94 -0.09
CA HIS A 216 10.51 17.14 -0.47
C HIS A 216 10.12 17.68 -1.85
N MET A 217 9.52 16.86 -2.72
CA MET A 217 9.12 17.28 -4.07
C MET A 217 7.86 18.17 -4.09
N ARG A 218 6.79 17.76 -3.38
CA ARG A 218 5.46 18.36 -3.51
C ARG A 218 5.07 19.27 -2.33
N THR A 219 5.71 19.10 -1.18
CA THR A 219 5.39 19.89 0.02
C THR A 219 5.81 21.34 -0.18
N LEU A 220 4.82 22.25 -0.10
CA LEU A 220 5.02 23.69 -0.30
C LEU A 220 5.61 24.37 0.94
N ARG A 221 6.71 23.84 1.49
CA ARG A 221 7.30 24.17 2.80
C ARG A 221 7.39 25.67 3.07
N ARG A 222 8.02 26.43 2.17
CA ARG A 222 8.20 27.89 2.28
C ARG A 222 6.86 28.63 2.31
N VAL A 223 5.93 28.26 1.42
CA VAL A 223 4.64 28.95 1.31
C VAL A 223 3.80 28.68 2.56
N LEU A 224 3.74 27.44 3.03
CA LEU A 224 2.99 27.10 4.25
C LEU A 224 3.54 27.85 5.47
N HIS A 225 4.87 27.93 5.61
CA HIS A 225 5.52 28.70 6.67
C HIS A 225 5.15 30.19 6.66
N HIS A 226 5.36 30.87 5.52
CA HIS A 226 5.12 32.31 5.40
C HIS A 226 3.64 32.70 5.53
N THR A 227 2.70 31.79 5.28
CA THR A 227 1.26 32.11 5.51
C THR A 227 0.90 32.28 6.98
N TYR A 228 1.72 31.77 7.90
CA TYR A 228 1.48 31.92 9.33
C TYR A 228 2.03 33.25 9.87
N PHE A 229 3.24 33.67 9.43
CA PHE A 229 3.93 34.85 9.97
C PHE A 229 4.01 36.05 9.01
N GLY A 230 3.64 35.86 7.75
CA GLY A 230 4.01 36.76 6.66
C GLY A 230 5.47 36.54 6.22
N PHE A 231 5.88 37.20 5.13
CA PHE A 231 7.25 37.16 4.60
C PHE A 231 8.29 37.87 5.50
N GLN A 232 7.89 38.31 6.70
CA GLN A 232 8.76 38.96 7.68
C GLN A 232 9.24 37.99 8.77
N GLY A 233 8.74 36.75 8.78
CA GLY A 233 9.06 35.75 9.79
C GLY A 233 8.40 36.03 11.15
N PRO A 234 8.62 35.15 12.14
CA PRO A 234 8.08 35.31 13.50
C PRO A 234 8.58 36.59 14.17
N THR A 235 7.73 37.19 15.01
CA THR A 235 8.16 38.32 15.84
C THR A 235 8.81 37.82 17.13
N PRO A 236 9.62 38.64 17.82
CA PRO A 236 10.21 38.27 19.12
C PRO A 236 9.17 37.88 20.20
N ASN A 237 7.90 38.25 20.05
CA ASN A 237 6.82 37.85 20.96
C ASN A 237 6.26 36.47 20.62
N ASP A 238 6.26 36.07 19.34
CA ASP A 238 5.82 34.76 18.90
C ASP A 238 6.78 33.67 19.36
N GLU A 239 8.08 33.99 19.42
CA GLU A 239 9.15 33.05 19.77
C GLU A 239 9.30 32.82 21.29
N LYS A 240 9.00 33.82 22.11
CA LYS A 240 8.90 33.66 23.58
C LYS A 240 7.80 32.66 23.97
N ALA A 241 6.80 32.46 23.12
CA ALA A 241 5.79 31.42 23.33
C ALA A 241 6.29 30.01 22.95
N VAL A 242 7.36 29.91 22.14
CA VAL A 242 7.98 28.67 21.65
C VAL A 242 9.08 28.17 22.58
N VAL A 243 9.89 29.05 23.15
CA VAL A 243 10.90 28.72 24.17
C VAL A 243 10.31 29.12 25.52
N GLY A 244 9.71 28.16 26.24
CA GLY A 244 9.09 28.45 27.54
C GLY A 244 10.03 29.18 28.50
N ASP A 245 9.48 29.92 29.47
CA ASP A 245 10.23 30.73 30.46
C ASP A 245 11.24 29.92 31.33
N ASN A 246 11.31 28.61 31.16
CA ASN A 246 12.11 27.69 31.96
C ASN A 246 13.05 26.86 31.05
N LEU A 247 14.34 27.21 31.06
CA LEU A 247 15.41 26.52 30.30
C LEU A 247 15.59 25.04 30.70
N ASP A 248 15.02 24.61 31.83
CA ASP A 248 15.08 23.24 32.34
C ASP A 248 14.10 22.28 31.64
N SER A 249 13.17 22.81 30.83
CA SER A 249 12.28 22.02 29.95
C SER A 249 12.42 22.53 28.52
N PHE A 250 13.31 21.91 27.74
CA PHE A 250 13.52 22.20 26.32
C PHE A 250 12.28 21.72 25.52
N GLU A 251 11.18 22.47 25.57
CA GLU A 251 9.95 22.19 24.82
C GLU A 251 9.84 23.18 23.65
N ILE A 252 10.42 22.86 22.50
CA ILE A 252 10.24 23.63 21.27
C ILE A 252 8.85 23.33 20.70
N LYS A 253 7.97 24.34 20.67
CA LYS A 253 6.64 24.23 20.07
C LYS A 253 6.68 24.53 18.56
N PHE A 254 6.55 23.49 17.74
CA PHE A 254 6.40 23.64 16.28
C PHE A 254 5.12 24.35 15.92
N TRP A 255 5.20 25.23 14.92
CA TRP A 255 4.05 26.01 14.47
C TRP A 255 3.03 25.14 13.73
N PRO A 256 1.72 25.42 13.87
CA PRO A 256 0.71 24.60 13.25
C PRO A 256 0.84 24.45 11.72
N ALA A 257 1.33 25.48 11.03
CA ALA A 257 1.57 25.43 9.58
C ALA A 257 2.72 24.49 9.21
N ASP A 258 3.82 24.50 9.96
CA ASP A 258 4.96 23.61 9.72
C ASP A 258 4.60 22.15 10.03
N GLN A 259 3.79 21.91 11.06
CA GLN A 259 3.24 20.58 11.34
C GLN A 259 2.29 20.10 10.22
N CYS A 260 1.52 21.00 9.61
CA CYS A 260 0.73 20.68 8.43
C CYS A 260 1.62 20.36 7.23
N ALA A 261 2.69 21.13 6.99
CA ALA A 261 3.66 20.84 5.94
C ALA A 261 4.27 19.44 6.13
N ARG A 262 4.66 19.12 7.37
CA ARG A 262 5.14 17.80 7.72
C ARG A 262 4.12 16.69 7.46
N ALA A 263 2.85 16.91 7.77
CA ALA A 263 1.81 15.90 7.52
C ALA A 263 1.67 15.55 6.02
N MET A 264 1.87 16.51 5.12
CA MET A 264 1.92 16.26 3.68
C MET A 264 3.24 15.61 3.24
N HIS A 265 4.36 16.06 3.82
CA HIS A 265 5.68 15.46 3.60
C HIS A 265 5.66 13.97 3.92
N ASP A 266 5.23 13.62 5.14
CA ASP A 266 5.18 12.24 5.63
C ASP A 266 4.17 11.40 4.81
N GLU A 267 3.05 12.02 4.37
CA GLU A 267 2.09 11.37 3.47
C GLU A 267 2.74 10.97 2.15
N ASP A 268 3.44 11.91 1.51
CA ASP A 268 4.03 11.69 0.20
C ASP A 268 5.21 10.73 0.29
N CYS A 269 6.03 10.82 1.35
CA CYS A 269 7.13 9.90 1.62
C CYS A 269 6.66 8.45 1.77
N ALA A 270 5.58 8.22 2.54
CA ALA A 270 5.07 6.89 2.81
C ALA A 270 4.34 6.26 1.61
N ASN A 271 3.60 7.07 0.86
CA ASN A 271 2.77 6.61 -0.27
C ASN A 271 3.53 6.48 -1.58
N GLY A 272 4.56 7.29 -1.75
CA GLY A 272 5.26 7.43 -3.01
C GLY A 272 4.44 8.13 -4.10
N LEU A 273 5.14 8.56 -5.13
CA LEU A 273 4.59 9.27 -6.28
C LEU A 273 5.16 8.63 -7.55
N TRP A 274 4.33 8.48 -8.58
CA TRP A 274 4.80 8.13 -9.90
C TRP A 274 5.48 9.35 -10.51
N VAL A 275 6.76 9.21 -10.83
CA VAL A 275 7.60 10.28 -11.36
C VAL A 275 8.19 9.90 -12.71
N SER A 276 8.63 10.91 -13.45
CA SER A 276 9.55 10.76 -14.58
C SER A 276 10.81 11.56 -14.29
N ASN A 277 11.94 11.31 -14.93
CA ASN A 277 13.04 12.29 -14.84
C ASN A 277 12.74 13.52 -15.71
N VAL A 278 13.40 14.66 -15.44
CA VAL A 278 13.26 15.90 -16.23
C VAL A 278 13.55 15.66 -17.72
N ALA A 279 14.51 14.80 -18.03
CA ALA A 279 14.83 14.41 -19.40
C ALA A 279 13.76 13.53 -20.08
N LYS A 280 12.71 13.11 -19.35
CA LYS A 280 11.62 12.20 -19.78
C LYS A 280 12.10 10.88 -20.38
N MET A 281 13.26 10.40 -19.95
CA MET A 281 13.90 9.16 -20.41
C MET A 281 13.48 7.93 -19.60
N GLY A 282 12.82 8.11 -18.46
CA GLY A 282 12.34 7.00 -17.62
C GLY A 282 11.31 7.45 -16.58
N SER A 283 10.51 6.50 -16.10
CA SER A 283 9.53 6.68 -15.01
C SER A 283 9.66 5.58 -13.97
N TRP A 284 9.42 5.94 -12.71
CA TRP A 284 9.47 5.01 -11.58
C TRP A 284 8.55 5.49 -10.45
N SER A 285 8.35 4.62 -9.47
CA SER A 285 7.72 4.98 -8.20
C SER A 285 8.79 5.57 -7.29
N ALA A 286 8.77 6.89 -7.09
CA ALA A 286 9.58 7.52 -6.06
C ALA A 286 8.91 7.35 -4.70
N TYR A 287 9.71 7.18 -3.66
CA TYR A 287 9.27 7.21 -2.27
C TYR A 287 10.18 8.19 -1.53
N GLY A 288 9.86 8.50 -0.27
CA GLY A 288 10.64 9.48 0.47
C GLY A 288 11.36 8.92 1.68
N ASP A 289 11.60 9.81 2.62
CA ASP A 289 12.35 9.60 3.85
C ASP A 289 12.01 8.26 4.54
N SER A 290 13.05 7.56 4.96
CA SER A 290 13.04 6.22 5.58
C SER A 290 12.80 5.07 4.60
N GLN A 291 12.63 5.34 3.30
CA GLN A 291 12.37 4.30 2.30
C GLN A 291 13.62 3.88 1.52
N LEU A 292 14.76 4.56 1.59
CA LEU A 292 15.91 4.29 0.72
C LEU A 292 16.48 2.88 0.92
N PHE A 293 16.64 2.45 2.17
CA PHE A 293 17.12 1.11 2.49
C PHE A 293 16.01 0.06 2.48
N SER A 294 14.79 0.48 2.15
CA SER A 294 13.73 -0.46 1.85
C SER A 294 13.79 -0.90 0.39
N ALA A 295 13.22 -2.08 0.14
CA ALA A 295 12.92 -2.59 -1.19
C ALA A 295 12.22 -1.58 -2.13
N LYS A 296 11.47 -0.64 -1.56
CA LYS A 296 10.70 0.36 -2.31
C LYS A 296 11.56 1.50 -2.83
N GLY A 297 12.56 1.90 -2.04
CA GLY A 297 13.43 3.02 -2.37
C GLY A 297 14.45 2.69 -3.46
N ASN A 298 14.66 1.40 -3.74
CA ASN A 298 15.58 0.87 -4.73
C ASN A 298 15.59 1.58 -6.11
N PRO A 299 14.45 1.78 -6.82
CA PRO A 299 14.45 2.56 -8.06
C PRO A 299 14.85 4.04 -7.85
N GLY A 300 14.43 4.62 -6.71
CA GLY A 300 14.82 5.97 -6.33
C GLY A 300 16.30 6.09 -6.00
N PHE A 301 16.90 5.07 -5.38
CA PHE A 301 18.33 4.98 -5.10
C PHE A 301 19.14 4.99 -6.39
N ASP A 302 18.79 4.15 -7.36
CA ASP A 302 19.47 4.10 -8.66
C ASP A 302 19.42 5.46 -9.36
N ALA A 303 18.26 6.11 -9.35
CA ALA A 303 18.07 7.43 -9.96
C ALA A 303 18.86 8.53 -9.23
N ALA A 304 18.87 8.52 -7.89
CA ALA A 304 19.61 9.48 -7.08
C ALA A 304 21.13 9.32 -7.25
N LEU A 305 21.61 8.07 -7.26
CA LEU A 305 23.01 7.75 -7.49
C LEU A 305 23.47 8.21 -8.88
N GLU A 306 22.64 8.01 -9.91
CA GLU A 306 22.95 8.50 -11.26
C GLU A 306 23.09 10.03 -11.30
N ALA A 307 22.21 10.77 -10.60
CA ALA A 307 22.28 12.22 -10.51
C ALA A 307 23.54 12.70 -9.77
N VAL A 308 23.83 12.11 -8.61
CA VAL A 308 25.05 12.40 -7.82
C VAL A 308 26.31 12.10 -8.62
N GLN A 309 26.37 10.94 -9.29
CA GLN A 309 27.50 10.58 -10.14
C GLN A 309 27.68 11.55 -11.31
N THR A 310 26.59 12.06 -11.87
CA THR A 310 26.63 13.07 -12.94
C THR A 310 27.27 14.37 -12.45
N GLY A 311 26.89 14.87 -11.26
CA GLY A 311 27.49 16.07 -10.67
C GLY A 311 29.00 15.92 -10.39
N ILE A 312 29.40 14.77 -9.82
CA ILE A 312 30.81 14.43 -9.59
C ILE A 312 31.61 14.39 -10.91
N ASP A 313 31.03 13.82 -11.96
CA ASP A 313 31.63 13.78 -13.29
C ASP A 313 31.79 15.18 -13.91
N GLU A 314 30.86 16.10 -13.64
CA GLU A 314 30.94 17.50 -14.09
C GLU A 314 32.07 18.27 -13.39
N VAL A 315 32.26 18.02 -12.09
CA VAL A 315 33.42 18.53 -11.32
C VAL A 315 34.72 18.02 -11.91
N TRP A 316 34.82 16.72 -12.20
CA TRP A 316 36.01 16.14 -12.82
C TRP A 316 36.29 16.69 -14.23
N LYS A 317 35.27 16.74 -15.10
CA LYS A 317 35.40 17.32 -16.45
C LYS A 317 35.87 18.78 -16.37
N THR A 318 35.38 19.53 -15.39
CA THR A 318 35.81 20.92 -15.16
C THR A 318 37.25 21.01 -14.70
N TYR A 319 37.69 20.09 -13.84
CA TYR A 319 39.11 19.96 -13.49
C TYR A 319 39.99 19.65 -14.72
N GLN A 320 39.47 18.86 -15.67
CA GLN A 320 40.14 18.58 -16.95
C GLN A 320 40.06 19.74 -17.96
N GLY A 321 39.43 20.86 -17.62
CA GLY A 321 39.36 22.07 -18.45
C GLY A 321 38.06 22.24 -19.23
N ALA A 322 37.06 21.38 -19.04
CA ALA A 322 35.74 21.58 -19.65
C ALA A 322 34.98 22.76 -19.00
N SER A 323 34.12 23.40 -19.78
CA SER A 323 33.15 24.36 -19.28
C SER A 323 31.76 23.71 -19.28
N ILE A 324 31.14 23.64 -18.11
CA ILE A 324 29.78 23.11 -17.94
C ILE A 324 28.79 24.28 -18.06
N GLY A 325 27.97 24.26 -19.11
CA GLY A 325 26.97 25.31 -19.39
C GLY A 325 25.58 25.02 -18.83
N SER A 326 25.30 23.76 -18.49
CA SER A 326 24.04 23.30 -17.90
C SER A 326 24.34 22.11 -16.98
N PHE A 327 23.66 22.02 -15.84
CA PHE A 327 23.92 20.95 -14.86
C PHE A 327 23.19 19.67 -15.28
N GLY A 328 23.95 18.67 -15.69
CA GLY A 328 23.46 17.36 -16.08
C GLY A 328 22.80 16.63 -14.92
N ALA A 329 23.29 16.82 -13.69
CA ALA A 329 22.69 16.25 -12.48
C ALA A 329 21.22 16.68 -12.32
N LEU A 330 20.91 17.96 -12.58
CA LEU A 330 19.53 18.48 -12.52
C LEU A 330 18.63 17.99 -13.66
N GLN A 331 19.18 17.38 -14.71
CA GLN A 331 18.36 16.71 -15.75
C GLN A 331 17.91 15.31 -15.33
N LYS A 332 18.48 14.77 -14.24
CA LYS A 332 18.21 13.43 -13.70
C LYS A 332 17.22 13.42 -12.54
N ILE A 333 16.95 14.57 -11.93
CA ILE A 333 15.99 14.66 -10.82
C ILE A 333 14.59 14.24 -11.26
N PRO A 334 13.78 13.71 -10.34
CA PRO A 334 12.38 13.41 -10.63
C PRO A 334 11.60 14.69 -10.91
N ASP A 335 10.63 14.55 -11.81
CA ASP A 335 9.69 15.55 -12.26
C ASP A 335 8.27 14.97 -12.14
N LEU A 336 7.46 15.72 -11.42
CA LEU A 336 6.07 15.42 -11.11
C LEU A 336 5.07 15.94 -12.15
N GLY A 337 5.51 16.62 -13.22
CA GLY A 337 4.72 17.41 -14.20
C GLY A 337 3.35 16.89 -14.67
N ASP A 338 2.98 17.05 -15.94
CA ASP A 338 1.64 16.60 -16.41
C ASP A 338 1.60 15.07 -16.60
N MET A 339 1.73 14.33 -15.50
CA MET A 339 1.65 12.87 -15.47
C MET A 339 0.24 12.43 -15.86
N THR A 340 0.15 11.53 -16.83
CA THR A 340 -1.13 10.93 -17.26
C THR A 340 -1.05 9.41 -17.06
N PRO A 341 -1.81 8.83 -16.11
CA PRO A 341 -2.74 9.47 -15.18
C PRO A 341 -2.01 10.20 -14.04
N PRO A 342 -2.66 11.21 -13.42
CA PRO A 342 -2.06 11.98 -12.34
C PRO A 342 -1.80 11.15 -11.08
N ASN A 343 -0.86 11.60 -10.25
CA ASN A 343 -0.72 11.13 -8.88
C ASN A 343 -1.98 11.43 -8.04
N PHE A 344 -2.09 10.84 -6.85
CA PHE A 344 -3.19 11.17 -5.95
C PHE A 344 -3.17 12.68 -5.62
N PRO A 345 -4.32 13.34 -5.40
CA PRO A 345 -4.39 14.77 -5.16
C PRO A 345 -3.58 15.14 -3.91
N PRO A 346 -2.74 16.19 -3.89
CA PRO A 346 -1.99 16.58 -2.70
C PRO A 346 -2.87 16.96 -1.51
N LEU A 347 -2.33 16.89 -0.30
CA LEU A 347 -3.03 17.34 0.91
C LEU A 347 -3.20 18.87 0.89
N PHE A 348 -2.17 19.57 0.41
CA PHE A 348 -2.15 21.01 0.20
C PHE A 348 -1.70 21.35 -1.21
N LYS A 349 -2.38 22.31 -1.85
CA LYS A 349 -1.87 22.98 -3.05
C LYS A 349 -2.17 24.46 -2.97
N VAL A 350 -1.37 25.27 -3.65
CA VAL A 350 -1.56 26.73 -3.71
C VAL A 350 -1.81 27.13 -5.14
N GLU A 351 -2.88 27.90 -5.36
CA GLU A 351 -3.15 28.51 -6.65
C GLU A 351 -3.56 29.97 -6.44
N LYS A 352 -2.89 30.88 -7.15
CA LYS A 352 -3.06 32.33 -6.99
C LYS A 352 -2.77 32.75 -5.53
N ASN A 353 -3.76 33.29 -4.82
CA ASN A 353 -3.65 33.75 -3.43
C ASN A 353 -4.44 32.86 -2.45
N ASN A 354 -4.75 31.61 -2.82
CA ASN A 354 -5.48 30.69 -1.97
C ASN A 354 -4.68 29.41 -1.72
N LEU A 355 -4.71 28.95 -0.49
CA LEU A 355 -4.40 27.59 -0.10
C LEU A 355 -5.62 26.71 -0.31
N TYR A 356 -5.45 25.59 -0.98
CA TYR A 356 -6.46 24.55 -1.14
C TYR A 356 -6.05 23.37 -0.27
N VAL A 357 -6.93 23.02 0.67
CA VAL A 357 -6.77 21.87 1.57
C VAL A 357 -7.73 20.79 1.10
N ARG A 358 -7.27 19.54 1.02
CA ARG A 358 -8.14 18.42 0.65
C ARG A 358 -9.37 18.39 1.56
N ALA A 359 -10.57 18.43 0.98
CA ALA A 359 -11.81 18.58 1.74
C ALA A 359 -12.05 17.39 2.67
N ASN A 360 -11.76 16.20 2.18
CA ASN A 360 -11.65 14.98 2.97
C ASN A 360 -10.16 14.60 3.06
N ILE A 361 -9.55 14.83 4.24
CA ILE A 361 -8.11 14.62 4.48
C ILE A 361 -7.70 13.17 4.16
N ASP A 362 -8.62 12.24 4.39
CA ASP A 362 -8.43 10.80 4.34
C ASP A 362 -8.65 10.24 2.92
N ASN A 363 -9.44 10.93 2.09
CA ASN A 363 -9.78 10.46 0.75
C ASN A 363 -8.82 10.99 -0.32
N ARG A 364 -7.84 10.15 -0.70
CA ARG A 364 -6.85 10.43 -1.76
C ARG A 364 -7.33 10.19 -3.19
N CYS A 365 -8.61 9.91 -3.37
CA CYS A 365 -9.21 9.68 -4.68
C CYS A 365 -9.80 10.96 -5.27
N LEU A 366 -10.44 11.75 -4.41
CA LEU A 366 -11.21 12.92 -4.81
C LEU A 366 -10.34 14.17 -4.81
N SER A 367 -10.27 14.85 -5.95
CA SER A 367 -9.67 16.17 -6.08
C SER A 367 -10.60 17.28 -5.59
N THR A 368 -11.29 17.07 -4.46
CA THR A 368 -12.15 18.09 -3.84
C THR A 368 -11.37 18.85 -2.78
N TYR A 369 -11.47 20.18 -2.82
CA TYR A 369 -10.69 21.07 -1.97
C TYR A 369 -11.54 22.14 -1.32
N GLU A 370 -11.19 22.47 -0.09
CA GLU A 370 -11.59 23.69 0.59
C GLU A 370 -10.55 24.78 0.34
N ALA A 371 -10.99 25.96 -0.10
CA ALA A 371 -10.11 27.09 -0.38
C ALA A 371 -10.06 28.07 0.81
N TYR A 372 -8.85 28.50 1.16
CA TYR A 372 -8.58 29.49 2.21
C TYR A 372 -7.67 30.58 1.64
N PRO A 373 -7.99 31.87 1.84
CA PRO A 373 -7.06 32.95 1.49
C PRO A 373 -5.74 32.77 2.23
N LEU A 374 -4.60 32.90 1.54
CA LEU A 374 -3.27 32.76 2.17
C LEU A 374 -3.04 33.74 3.33
N SER A 375 -3.73 34.89 3.32
CA SER A 375 -3.68 35.88 4.40
C SER A 375 -4.48 35.52 5.65
N ASN A 376 -5.30 34.46 5.61
CA ASN A 376 -6.18 34.08 6.72
C ASN A 376 -6.47 32.57 6.72
N VAL A 377 -5.42 31.76 6.89
CA VAL A 377 -5.55 30.30 6.96
C VAL A 377 -5.77 29.87 8.42
N PRO A 378 -6.81 29.08 8.73
CA PRO A 378 -7.08 28.64 10.09
C PRO A 378 -6.23 27.41 10.46
N TRP A 379 -4.92 27.60 10.57
CA TRP A 379 -3.93 26.51 10.72
C TRP A 379 -4.21 25.55 11.87
N THR A 380 -4.55 26.05 13.06
CA THR A 380 -4.89 25.19 14.21
C THR A 380 -6.12 24.32 13.95
N LYS A 381 -7.12 24.84 13.23
CA LYS A 381 -8.31 24.06 12.87
C LYS A 381 -7.95 22.96 11.88
N ILE A 382 -7.11 23.25 10.90
CA ILE A 382 -6.64 22.28 9.90
C ILE A 382 -5.80 21.21 10.59
N LEU A 383 -4.81 21.60 11.41
CA LEU A 383 -3.97 20.67 12.15
C LEU A 383 -4.80 19.79 13.10
N ASN A 384 -5.80 20.33 13.79
CA ASN A 384 -6.68 19.52 14.62
C ASN A 384 -7.52 18.52 13.82
N ARG A 385 -7.88 18.83 12.57
CA ARG A 385 -8.55 17.87 11.68
C ARG A 385 -7.59 16.77 11.24
N ILE A 386 -6.35 17.12 10.92
CA ILE A 386 -5.28 16.16 10.60
C ILE A 386 -5.04 15.27 11.83
N ASN A 387 -4.73 15.84 12.99
CA ASN A 387 -4.53 15.08 14.23
C ASN A 387 -5.78 14.32 14.71
N GLY A 388 -6.99 14.72 14.32
CA GLY A 388 -8.21 13.98 14.59
C GLY A 388 -8.46 12.84 13.60
N SER A 389 -7.80 12.88 12.44
CA SER A 389 -7.79 11.81 11.45
C SER A 389 -6.76 10.78 11.91
N GLY A 390 -7.24 9.56 12.20
CA GLY A 390 -6.34 8.43 12.47
C GLY A 390 -5.38 8.17 11.29
N GLU A 391 -5.79 8.58 10.09
CA GLU A 391 -5.15 8.32 8.80
C GLU A 391 -3.87 9.10 8.56
N SER A 392 -3.85 10.36 8.98
CA SER A 392 -2.66 11.18 8.87
C SER A 392 -1.63 10.95 9.98
N GLN A 393 -2.04 10.37 11.13
CA GLN A 393 -1.15 10.10 12.27
C GLN A 393 -0.33 8.81 12.13
N ASN A 394 -0.79 7.87 11.30
CA ASN A 394 -0.23 6.52 11.19
C ASN A 394 0.28 6.21 9.78
N GLN A 395 0.88 7.22 9.14
CA GLN A 395 1.63 7.13 7.87
C GLN A 395 2.95 6.37 8.05
N LEU A 396 2.89 5.20 8.70
CA LEU A 396 4.04 4.35 8.89
C LEU A 396 4.41 3.73 7.55
N PRO A 397 5.55 4.12 6.96
CA PRO A 397 6.08 3.34 5.89
C PRO A 397 6.41 1.94 6.38
N LEU A 398 6.05 0.95 5.56
CA LEU A 398 6.23 -0.45 5.89
C LEU A 398 6.65 -1.22 4.65
N THR A 399 7.72 -2.00 4.76
CA THR A 399 8.41 -2.65 3.65
C THR A 399 8.93 -4.02 4.12
N LEU A 400 8.75 -5.06 3.32
CA LEU A 400 9.42 -6.36 3.44
C LEU A 400 9.27 -7.11 2.12
N GLU A 401 10.40 -7.59 1.56
CA GLU A 401 10.48 -8.22 0.24
C GLU A 401 10.02 -9.67 0.27
N LEU A 402 8.73 -9.97 0.16
CA LEU A 402 8.37 -11.36 -0.10
C LEU A 402 7.11 -11.46 -0.94
N LEU A 403 7.26 -11.53 -2.27
CA LEU A 403 6.23 -12.08 -3.15
C LEU A 403 6.80 -12.83 -4.37
N CYS A 404 6.06 -13.87 -4.75
CA CYS A 404 6.18 -14.73 -5.95
C CYS A 404 5.73 -14.01 -7.23
N PRO A 405 6.28 -14.31 -8.43
CA PRO A 405 6.58 -13.31 -9.47
C PRO A 405 5.45 -12.88 -10.42
N ALA A 406 4.18 -12.88 -10.04
CA ALA A 406 3.06 -12.57 -10.96
C ALA A 406 2.81 -11.06 -11.17
N THR A 407 1.67 -10.49 -10.77
CA THR A 407 1.35 -9.05 -10.94
C THR A 407 0.14 -8.67 -10.07
N MET A 408 0.05 -7.41 -9.60
CA MET A 408 -1.17 -6.85 -9.02
C MET A 408 -1.60 -5.59 -9.79
N VAL A 409 -2.90 -5.41 -10.01
CA VAL A 409 -3.47 -4.26 -10.72
C VAL A 409 -4.45 -3.53 -9.82
N HIS A 410 -4.17 -2.24 -9.60
CA HIS A 410 -5.01 -1.33 -8.85
C HIS A 410 -5.66 -0.31 -9.81
N LEU A 411 -6.98 -0.33 -9.89
CA LEU A 411 -7.78 0.67 -10.59
C LEU A 411 -8.31 1.71 -9.61
N ARG A 412 -8.00 2.98 -9.87
CA ARG A 412 -8.54 4.13 -9.17
C ARG A 412 -9.39 4.96 -10.09
N VAL A 413 -10.68 5.14 -9.78
CA VAL A 413 -11.55 6.04 -10.56
C VAL A 413 -11.04 7.49 -10.39
N ILE A 414 -10.73 8.16 -11.50
CA ILE A 414 -10.27 9.57 -11.50
C ILE A 414 -11.45 10.50 -11.79
N ASP A 415 -12.26 10.11 -12.77
CA ASP A 415 -13.48 10.80 -13.18
C ASP A 415 -14.46 9.79 -13.78
N SER A 416 -15.57 10.28 -14.32
CA SER A 416 -16.64 9.44 -14.86
C SER A 416 -16.23 8.55 -16.05
N LEU A 417 -15.11 8.83 -16.71
CA LEU A 417 -14.64 8.18 -17.94
C LEU A 417 -13.27 7.51 -17.80
N THR A 418 -12.54 7.80 -16.74
CA THR A 418 -11.12 7.45 -16.64
C THR A 418 -10.78 6.82 -15.31
N CYS A 419 -10.16 5.64 -15.36
CA CYS A 419 -9.48 5.03 -14.24
C CYS A 419 -7.96 5.21 -14.37
N SER A 420 -7.28 5.59 -13.30
CA SER A 420 -5.84 5.40 -13.16
C SER A 420 -5.62 3.93 -12.88
N VAL A 421 -4.65 3.32 -13.55
CA VAL A 421 -4.32 1.93 -13.33
C VAL A 421 -2.85 1.79 -13.03
N ALA A 422 -2.57 1.39 -11.79
CA ALA A 422 -1.24 1.09 -11.30
C ALA A 422 -1.01 -0.42 -11.35
N GLN A 423 0.03 -0.83 -12.08
CA GLN A 423 0.48 -2.20 -12.18
C GLN A 423 1.72 -2.39 -11.29
N TYR A 424 1.69 -3.41 -10.46
CA TYR A 424 2.74 -3.76 -9.53
C TYR A 424 3.33 -5.12 -9.88
N GLY A 425 4.64 -5.22 -9.80
CA GLY A 425 5.37 -6.44 -10.13
C GLY A 425 6.80 -6.42 -9.61
N PRO A 426 7.55 -7.51 -9.85
CA PRO A 426 8.96 -7.58 -9.50
C PRO A 426 9.80 -6.64 -10.38
N LEU A 427 10.75 -5.94 -9.76
CA LEU A 427 11.75 -5.09 -10.39
C LEU A 427 13.12 -5.39 -9.80
N SER A 428 14.19 -5.29 -10.60
CA SER A 428 15.57 -5.47 -10.15
C SER A 428 16.32 -4.15 -10.20
N SER A 429 17.02 -3.82 -9.12
CA SER A 429 17.81 -2.58 -8.95
C SER A 429 19.18 -2.89 -8.36
N LEU A 430 20.04 -1.88 -8.19
CA LEU A 430 21.20 -2.02 -7.30
C LEU A 430 20.73 -2.07 -5.83
N ALA A 431 21.48 -2.80 -5.01
CA ALA A 431 21.28 -2.81 -3.57
C ALA A 431 21.80 -1.51 -2.94
N SER A 432 20.96 -0.81 -2.18
CA SER A 432 21.37 0.33 -1.36
C SER A 432 22.25 -0.07 -0.16
N VAL A 433 22.23 -1.35 0.22
CA VAL A 433 22.96 -1.90 1.38
C VAL A 433 24.22 -2.72 1.03
N SER A 434 24.42 -3.08 -0.25
CA SER A 434 25.55 -3.93 -0.65
C SER A 434 26.15 -3.54 -2.01
N THR A 435 27.46 -3.36 -2.02
CA THR A 435 28.23 -3.04 -3.22
C THR A 435 28.11 -4.16 -4.27
N ASN A 436 27.63 -3.80 -5.47
CA ASN A 436 27.45 -4.63 -6.67
C ASN A 436 26.46 -5.79 -6.52
N ALA A 437 25.63 -5.79 -5.47
CA ALA A 437 24.50 -6.69 -5.38
C ALA A 437 23.30 -6.09 -6.14
N SER A 438 22.52 -6.96 -6.77
CA SER A 438 21.19 -6.60 -7.27
C SER A 438 20.13 -7.11 -6.30
N VAL A 439 19.14 -6.28 -6.02
CA VAL A 439 18.00 -6.62 -5.17
C VAL A 439 16.75 -6.68 -6.04
N ARG A 440 15.95 -7.74 -5.84
CA ARG A 440 14.67 -7.91 -6.52
C ARG A 440 13.55 -7.48 -5.57
N SER A 441 12.95 -6.34 -5.85
CA SER A 441 11.86 -5.78 -5.05
C SER A 441 10.53 -5.81 -5.79
N TRP A 442 9.42 -5.64 -5.06
CA TRP A 442 8.08 -5.53 -5.65
C TRP A 442 7.64 -4.07 -5.61
N ASN A 443 7.44 -3.45 -6.78
CA ASN A 443 7.17 -2.02 -6.91
C ASN A 443 6.08 -1.75 -7.95
N MET A 444 5.57 -0.50 -7.96
CA MET A 444 4.77 -0.03 -9.11
C MET A 444 5.70 0.01 -10.32
N VAL A 445 5.40 -0.81 -11.32
CA VAL A 445 6.21 -0.95 -12.54
C VAL A 445 5.62 -0.14 -13.69
N LYS A 446 4.33 0.21 -13.60
CA LYS A 446 3.61 0.94 -14.63
C LYS A 446 2.42 1.67 -14.01
N GLN A 447 2.16 2.89 -14.48
CA GLN A 447 0.91 3.60 -14.22
C GLN A 447 0.34 4.09 -15.55
N THR A 448 -0.90 3.75 -15.86
CA THR A 448 -1.58 4.05 -17.14
C THR A 448 -3.02 4.47 -16.94
N SER A 449 -3.58 5.25 -17.85
CA SER A 449 -5.01 5.54 -17.85
C SER A 449 -5.76 4.45 -18.59
N LEU A 450 -6.90 4.06 -18.03
CA LEU A 450 -7.87 3.18 -18.66
C LEU A 450 -9.15 3.97 -18.86
N SER A 451 -9.50 4.24 -20.11
CA SER A 451 -10.80 4.80 -20.44
C SER A 451 -11.85 3.70 -20.35
N VAL A 452 -12.78 3.88 -19.42
CA VAL A 452 -13.99 3.06 -19.33
C VAL A 452 -15.13 3.96 -19.78
N PRO A 453 -16.01 3.52 -20.72
CA PRO A 453 -17.15 4.33 -21.13
C PRO A 453 -17.93 4.90 -19.92
N GLN A 454 -18.60 6.04 -20.09
CA GLN A 454 -19.31 6.64 -18.98
C GLN A 454 -20.54 5.82 -18.68
N SER A 455 -20.76 5.50 -17.42
CA SER A 455 -22.12 5.21 -16.99
C SER A 455 -22.91 6.52 -16.94
N SER A 456 -24.23 6.43 -17.02
CA SER A 456 -25.17 7.54 -16.95
C SER A 456 -25.27 8.21 -15.56
N GLY A 457 -24.56 7.72 -14.54
CA GLY A 457 -24.62 8.22 -13.17
C GLY A 457 -23.40 7.81 -12.32
N GLU A 458 -23.54 7.90 -11.00
CA GLU A 458 -22.50 7.45 -10.06
C GLU A 458 -22.49 5.92 -10.02
N THR A 459 -21.31 5.30 -10.15
CA THR A 459 -21.15 3.84 -10.18
C THR A 459 -20.52 3.32 -8.91
N THR A 460 -21.19 2.37 -8.25
CA THR A 460 -20.60 1.58 -7.15
C THR A 460 -20.31 0.16 -7.63
N TRP A 461 -19.07 -0.31 -7.54
CA TRP A 461 -18.69 -1.66 -7.96
C TRP A 461 -19.13 -2.72 -6.95
N THR A 462 -19.86 -3.72 -7.43
CA THR A 462 -20.52 -4.76 -6.62
C THR A 462 -19.89 -6.15 -6.75
N ALA A 463 -19.18 -6.41 -7.84
CA ALA A 463 -18.47 -7.66 -8.06
C ALA A 463 -17.38 -7.50 -9.14
N ALA A 464 -16.30 -8.26 -9.01
CA ALA A 464 -15.33 -8.47 -10.08
C ALA A 464 -14.92 -9.95 -10.12
N GLN A 465 -14.84 -10.54 -11.32
CA GLN A 465 -14.45 -11.94 -11.48
C GLN A 465 -13.63 -12.13 -12.75
N LYS A 466 -12.54 -12.92 -12.66
CA LYS A 466 -11.81 -13.40 -13.83
C LYS A 466 -12.69 -14.40 -14.60
N ILE A 467 -13.04 -14.08 -15.84
CA ILE A 467 -13.93 -14.86 -16.69
C ILE A 467 -13.19 -15.62 -17.79
N ASP A 468 -11.97 -15.18 -18.17
CA ASP A 468 -11.08 -15.93 -19.03
C ASP A 468 -9.74 -16.24 -18.36
N LYS A 469 -9.29 -17.47 -18.54
CA LYS A 469 -7.96 -17.92 -18.13
C LYS A 469 -6.88 -17.54 -19.11
N ALA A 470 -7.16 -17.67 -20.41
CA ALA A 470 -6.13 -17.58 -21.45
C ALA A 470 -5.76 -16.13 -21.72
N ASP A 471 -6.76 -15.27 -21.91
CA ASP A 471 -6.56 -13.88 -22.32
C ASP A 471 -6.60 -12.89 -21.15
N GLY A 472 -6.75 -13.38 -19.90
CA GLY A 472 -6.72 -12.55 -18.71
C GLY A 472 -7.92 -11.59 -18.59
N ILE A 473 -9.11 -12.05 -18.99
CA ILE A 473 -10.31 -11.19 -19.02
C ILE A 473 -11.03 -11.22 -17.67
N TYR A 474 -11.36 -10.04 -17.16
CA TYR A 474 -12.13 -9.79 -15.94
C TYR A 474 -13.46 -9.12 -16.30
N SER A 475 -14.54 -9.56 -15.66
CA SER A 475 -15.84 -8.87 -15.70
C SER A 475 -16.05 -8.13 -14.39
N LEU A 476 -16.38 -6.85 -14.50
CA LEU A 476 -16.76 -5.98 -13.39
C LEU A 476 -18.25 -5.70 -13.50
N ILE A 477 -18.93 -5.67 -12.36
CA ILE A 477 -20.35 -5.37 -12.26
C ILE A 477 -20.52 -4.27 -11.23
N GLY A 478 -21.05 -3.13 -11.66
CA GLY A 478 -21.41 -2.01 -10.81
C GLY A 478 -22.90 -1.71 -10.82
N ARG A 479 -23.31 -0.85 -9.89
CA ARG A 479 -24.62 -0.23 -9.80
C ARG A 479 -24.49 1.24 -10.18
N VAL A 480 -25.27 1.69 -11.15
CA VAL A 480 -25.36 3.10 -11.55
C VAL A 480 -26.58 3.74 -10.90
N VAL A 481 -26.39 4.85 -10.19
CA VAL A 481 -27.50 5.66 -9.65
C VAL A 481 -27.79 6.82 -10.61
N GLN A 482 -28.88 6.72 -11.38
CA GLN A 482 -29.34 7.79 -12.29
C GLN A 482 -30.26 8.80 -11.57
N SER A 483 -31.05 8.31 -10.61
CA SER A 483 -31.93 9.11 -9.76
C SER A 483 -32.31 8.28 -8.52
N PRO A 484 -32.91 8.86 -7.46
CA PRO A 484 -33.35 8.10 -6.29
C PRO A 484 -34.33 6.95 -6.60
N ARG A 485 -34.92 6.92 -7.81
CA ARG A 485 -35.88 5.91 -8.26
C ARG A 485 -35.45 5.09 -9.48
N ASN A 486 -34.26 5.33 -10.05
CA ASN A 486 -33.76 4.53 -11.18
C ASN A 486 -32.30 4.11 -10.98
N THR A 487 -32.04 2.81 -11.07
CA THR A 487 -30.69 2.23 -10.97
C THR A 487 -30.45 1.21 -12.07
N ASN A 488 -29.26 1.25 -12.66
CA ASN A 488 -28.87 0.37 -13.77
C ASN A 488 -27.69 -0.53 -13.40
N ALA A 489 -27.55 -1.63 -14.13
CA ALA A 489 -26.32 -2.41 -14.18
C ALA A 489 -25.27 -1.59 -14.90
N TYR A 490 -24.04 -1.65 -14.40
CA TYR A 490 -22.89 -1.36 -15.23
C TYR A 490 -22.00 -2.58 -15.39
N HIS A 491 -21.85 -3.05 -16.62
CA HIS A 491 -21.02 -4.19 -16.97
C HIS A 491 -19.77 -3.68 -17.67
N VAL A 492 -18.59 -4.00 -17.16
CA VAL A 492 -17.31 -3.65 -17.81
C VAL A 492 -16.41 -4.89 -17.93
N GLY A 493 -15.89 -5.13 -19.13
CA GLY A 493 -14.94 -6.19 -19.41
C GLY A 493 -13.53 -5.61 -19.53
N LEU A 494 -12.60 -6.12 -18.74
CA LEU A 494 -11.20 -5.70 -18.77
C LEU A 494 -10.31 -6.86 -19.23
N LYS A 495 -9.44 -6.61 -20.20
CA LYS A 495 -8.31 -7.48 -20.50
C LYS A 495 -7.13 -7.05 -19.66
N VAL A 496 -6.58 -7.95 -18.85
CA VAL A 496 -5.46 -7.68 -17.94
C VAL A 496 -4.38 -8.73 -18.17
N THR A 497 -3.29 -8.32 -18.83
CA THR A 497 -2.10 -9.15 -19.08
C THR A 497 -0.83 -8.38 -18.69
N ALA A 498 0.33 -9.03 -18.72
CA ALA A 498 1.61 -8.37 -18.40
C ALA A 498 1.92 -7.17 -19.33
N GLY A 499 1.48 -7.21 -20.60
CA GLY A 499 1.76 -6.18 -21.60
C GLY A 499 0.57 -5.29 -21.98
N GLU A 500 -0.65 -5.72 -21.68
CA GLU A 500 -1.87 -5.08 -22.17
C GLU A 500 -2.90 -4.94 -21.05
N LEU A 501 -3.44 -3.73 -20.94
CA LEU A 501 -4.60 -3.39 -20.13
C LEU A 501 -5.57 -2.61 -20.99
N ALA A 502 -6.77 -3.14 -21.21
CA ALA A 502 -7.78 -2.50 -22.05
C ALA A 502 -9.19 -2.82 -21.58
N ALA A 503 -10.10 -1.86 -21.75
CA ALA A 503 -11.52 -2.09 -21.64
C ALA A 503 -11.99 -2.72 -22.96
N LEU A 504 -12.50 -3.96 -22.90
CA LEU A 504 -13.03 -4.66 -24.07
C LEU A 504 -14.43 -4.20 -24.40
N TRP A 505 -15.25 -4.02 -23.36
CA TRP A 505 -16.63 -3.62 -23.49
C TRP A 505 -17.08 -2.91 -22.23
N ALA A 506 -18.04 -2.01 -22.39
CA ALA A 506 -18.83 -1.53 -21.29
C ALA A 506 -20.28 -1.36 -21.73
N ARG A 507 -21.21 -1.76 -20.86
CA ARG A 507 -22.62 -1.73 -21.15
C ARG A 507 -23.42 -1.41 -19.92
N GLU A 508 -24.26 -0.40 -20.06
CA GLU A 508 -25.27 -0.10 -19.08
C GLU A 508 -26.60 -0.72 -19.50
N GLU A 509 -27.25 -1.43 -18.59
CA GLU A 509 -28.57 -2.01 -18.83
C GLU A 509 -29.53 -1.70 -17.69
N GLN A 510 -30.80 -1.51 -18.04
CA GLN A 510 -31.84 -1.24 -17.06
C GLN A 510 -32.13 -2.48 -16.20
N ASP A 511 -31.90 -2.35 -14.89
CA ASP A 511 -31.88 -3.51 -13.98
C ASP A 511 -33.16 -3.72 -13.14
N GLY A 512 -34.21 -2.95 -13.42
CA GLY A 512 -35.47 -2.94 -12.66
C GLY A 512 -35.51 -1.78 -11.67
N ASN A 513 -36.59 -1.67 -10.89
CA ASN A 513 -36.81 -0.50 -10.01
C ASN A 513 -35.79 -0.46 -8.84
N THR A 514 -35.59 0.70 -8.22
CA THR A 514 -34.56 0.98 -7.19
C THR A 514 -34.53 0.14 -5.92
N VAL A 515 -35.56 -0.66 -5.66
CA VAL A 515 -35.59 -1.50 -4.46
C VAL A 515 -34.69 -2.74 -4.55
N TRP A 516 -34.14 -3.05 -5.74
CA TRP A 516 -33.25 -4.19 -5.96
C TRP A 516 -31.77 -3.79 -5.89
N THR A 517 -30.99 -4.56 -5.13
CA THR A 517 -29.53 -4.44 -5.04
C THR A 517 -28.89 -5.65 -5.70
N ALA A 518 -27.86 -5.42 -6.52
CA ALA A 518 -27.06 -6.49 -7.10
C ALA A 518 -26.26 -7.16 -5.99
N GLY A 519 -26.40 -8.48 -5.86
CA GLY A 519 -25.53 -9.31 -5.03
C GLY A 519 -24.38 -9.87 -5.87
N CYS A 520 -23.95 -11.07 -5.52
CA CYS A 520 -22.89 -11.77 -6.24
C CYS A 520 -23.29 -12.14 -7.69
N ALA A 521 -22.28 -12.30 -8.53
CA ALA A 521 -22.41 -12.91 -9.85
C ALA A 521 -21.56 -14.18 -9.93
N TRP A 522 -21.98 -15.12 -10.75
CA TRP A 522 -21.27 -16.36 -11.02
C TRP A 522 -21.20 -16.62 -12.51
N TYR A 523 -20.04 -17.09 -12.96
CA TYR A 523 -19.80 -17.39 -14.37
C TYR A 523 -19.56 -18.89 -14.51
N GLY A 524 -20.05 -19.46 -15.61
CA GLY A 524 -19.89 -20.87 -15.90
C GLY A 524 -20.51 -21.23 -17.23
N GLN A 525 -20.21 -22.45 -17.69
CA GLN A 525 -20.87 -23.05 -18.84
C GLN A 525 -22.00 -23.92 -18.30
N PHE A 526 -23.21 -23.38 -18.17
CA PHE A 526 -24.34 -24.11 -17.53
C PHE A 526 -25.19 -24.92 -18.51
N ASP A 527 -24.83 -24.94 -19.79
CA ASP A 527 -25.47 -25.76 -20.82
C ASP A 527 -24.42 -26.59 -21.56
N ALA A 528 -24.56 -27.91 -21.45
CA ALA A 528 -23.68 -28.90 -22.09
C ALA A 528 -23.64 -28.80 -23.62
N ASN A 529 -24.69 -28.27 -24.24
CA ASN A 529 -24.83 -28.16 -25.69
C ASN A 529 -24.45 -26.77 -26.22
N SER A 530 -24.01 -25.85 -25.37
CA SER A 530 -23.62 -24.50 -25.77
C SER A 530 -22.14 -24.27 -25.54
N THR A 531 -21.49 -23.60 -26.49
CA THR A 531 -20.12 -23.09 -26.36
C THR A 531 -20.05 -21.74 -25.66
N ASN A 532 -21.20 -21.13 -25.35
CA ASN A 532 -21.25 -19.79 -24.77
C ASN A 532 -21.09 -19.86 -23.24
N LEU A 533 -20.26 -18.97 -22.70
CA LEU A 533 -20.25 -18.68 -21.27
C LEU A 533 -21.55 -17.97 -20.88
N ALA A 534 -22.00 -18.18 -19.65
CA ALA A 534 -23.08 -17.43 -19.06
C ALA A 534 -22.70 -16.86 -17.71
N MET A 535 -23.30 -15.72 -17.38
CA MET A 535 -23.25 -15.08 -16.08
C MET A 535 -24.62 -15.19 -15.43
N ILE A 536 -24.66 -15.68 -14.20
CA ILE A 536 -25.84 -15.66 -13.34
C ILE A 536 -25.66 -14.52 -12.35
N LYS A 537 -26.59 -13.56 -12.35
CA LYS A 537 -26.60 -12.40 -11.45
C LYS A 537 -27.65 -12.59 -10.36
N HIS A 538 -27.25 -12.49 -9.09
CA HIS A 538 -28.19 -12.46 -7.97
C HIS A 538 -28.61 -11.03 -7.64
N TRP A 539 -29.87 -10.90 -7.32
CA TRP A 539 -30.50 -9.67 -6.89
C TRP A 539 -31.29 -9.91 -5.63
N TYR A 540 -31.26 -8.93 -4.73
CA TYR A 540 -32.06 -8.98 -3.51
C TYR A 540 -32.71 -7.63 -3.20
N MET A 541 -33.84 -7.68 -2.52
CA MET A 541 -34.48 -6.52 -1.90
C MET A 541 -34.29 -6.60 -0.38
N ASP A 542 -33.72 -5.56 0.22
CA ASP A 542 -33.67 -5.40 1.67
C ASP A 542 -34.99 -4.84 2.23
N ALA A 543 -36.11 -5.43 1.81
CA ALA A 543 -37.46 -5.11 2.28
C ALA A 543 -38.07 -6.39 2.86
N LYS A 544 -38.94 -6.28 3.88
CA LYS A 544 -39.66 -7.44 4.43
C LYS A 544 -40.98 -7.68 3.69
N PRO A 545 -41.29 -8.90 3.23
CA PRO A 545 -40.42 -10.09 3.21
C PRO A 545 -39.31 -9.93 2.17
N TRP A 546 -38.12 -10.44 2.51
CA TRP A 546 -36.95 -10.41 1.64
C TRP A 546 -37.28 -11.12 0.31
N LYS A 547 -36.83 -10.58 -0.82
CA LYS A 547 -37.06 -11.14 -2.15
C LYS A 547 -35.73 -11.30 -2.89
N SER A 548 -35.54 -12.45 -3.53
CA SER A 548 -34.47 -12.67 -4.52
C SER A 548 -35.02 -12.75 -5.93
N LYS A 549 -34.16 -12.41 -6.89
CA LYS A 549 -34.26 -12.91 -8.27
C LYS A 549 -32.87 -13.29 -8.76
N LEU A 550 -32.81 -14.28 -9.62
CA LEU A 550 -31.61 -14.66 -10.35
C LEU A 550 -31.85 -14.37 -11.83
N GLU A 551 -30.85 -13.82 -12.50
CA GLU A 551 -30.92 -13.48 -13.92
C GLU A 551 -29.79 -14.14 -14.67
N LEU A 552 -30.10 -14.66 -15.86
CA LEU A 552 -29.10 -15.24 -16.76
C LEU A 552 -28.70 -14.23 -17.84
N TRP A 553 -27.40 -14.13 -18.08
CA TRP A 553 -26.80 -13.27 -19.07
C TRP A 553 -25.82 -14.07 -19.92
N MET A 554 -25.81 -13.83 -21.23
CA MET A 554 -25.15 -14.66 -22.23
C MET A 554 -24.09 -13.88 -23.01
N PHE A 555 -22.93 -14.48 -23.23
CA PHE A 555 -21.89 -13.93 -24.09
C PHE A 555 -22.10 -14.46 -25.53
N ALA A 556 -22.33 -13.57 -26.50
CA ALA A 556 -22.72 -13.94 -27.87
C ALA A 556 -21.52 -14.23 -28.81
N SER A 557 -20.35 -13.63 -28.54
CA SER A 557 -19.16 -13.61 -29.41
C SER A 557 -17.87 -13.91 -28.63
N GLY A 558 -17.94 -14.84 -27.68
CA GLY A 558 -16.86 -15.01 -26.70
C GLY A 558 -16.82 -13.85 -25.70
N LEU A 559 -15.69 -13.67 -25.02
CA LEU A 559 -15.56 -12.75 -23.88
C LEU A 559 -15.25 -11.31 -24.30
N GLN A 560 -15.34 -11.02 -25.61
CA GLN A 560 -15.00 -9.75 -26.26
C GLN A 560 -16.19 -8.78 -26.37
N GLU A 561 -17.42 -9.24 -26.13
CA GLU A 561 -18.60 -8.37 -26.06
C GLU A 561 -19.26 -8.46 -24.67
N ALA A 562 -19.99 -7.39 -24.32
CA ALA A 562 -20.76 -7.35 -23.08
C ALA A 562 -21.83 -8.46 -23.08
N PRO A 563 -22.09 -9.07 -21.90
CA PRO A 563 -23.11 -10.09 -21.81
C PRO A 563 -24.49 -9.49 -22.13
N THR A 564 -25.32 -10.27 -22.81
CA THR A 564 -26.70 -9.91 -23.16
C THR A 564 -27.66 -10.54 -22.17
N ARG A 565 -28.60 -9.74 -21.67
CA ARG A 565 -29.63 -10.25 -20.76
C ARG A 565 -30.53 -11.26 -21.46
N LYS A 566 -30.61 -12.47 -20.92
CA LYS A 566 -31.59 -13.48 -21.33
C LYS A 566 -32.56 -13.69 -20.18
N ARG A 567 -33.76 -13.09 -20.27
CA ARG A 567 -34.79 -13.23 -19.23
C ARG A 567 -35.15 -14.70 -19.04
N THR A 568 -34.55 -15.30 -18.03
CA THR A 568 -34.95 -16.58 -17.46
C THR A 568 -35.34 -16.26 -16.03
N GLU A 569 -36.63 -16.14 -15.76
CA GLU A 569 -37.07 -15.94 -14.39
C GLU A 569 -36.79 -17.22 -13.59
N TRP A 570 -36.21 -17.04 -12.40
CA TRP A 570 -36.06 -18.13 -11.45
C TRP A 570 -37.43 -18.78 -11.19
N PRO A 571 -37.53 -20.12 -11.13
CA PRO A 571 -38.82 -20.79 -11.03
C PRO A 571 -39.65 -20.24 -9.88
N SER A 572 -40.92 -19.91 -10.15
CA SER A 572 -41.82 -19.26 -9.19
C SER A 572 -42.06 -20.06 -7.89
N GLY A 573 -41.79 -21.37 -7.91
CA GLY A 573 -41.83 -22.25 -6.74
C GLY A 573 -40.62 -22.15 -5.81
N LEU A 574 -39.55 -21.45 -6.19
CA LEU A 574 -38.28 -21.37 -5.46
C LEU A 574 -37.94 -19.94 -5.01
N LYS A 575 -38.94 -19.13 -4.69
CA LYS A 575 -38.81 -17.71 -4.26
C LYS A 575 -38.09 -17.50 -2.91
N LEU A 576 -37.35 -18.50 -2.43
CA LEU A 576 -36.59 -18.39 -1.20
C LEU A 576 -35.22 -17.73 -1.45
N PRO A 577 -34.75 -16.89 -0.51
CA PRO A 577 -33.38 -16.40 -0.48
C PRO A 577 -32.33 -17.48 -0.61
N PRO A 578 -31.54 -17.52 -1.71
CA PRO A 578 -30.31 -18.25 -1.63
C PRO A 578 -29.38 -17.52 -0.66
N TYR A 579 -28.95 -18.20 0.40
CA TYR A 579 -27.90 -17.70 1.27
C TYR A 579 -26.51 -18.19 0.86
N THR A 580 -26.45 -19.18 -0.02
CA THR A 580 -25.24 -19.62 -0.71
C THR A 580 -25.60 -19.98 -2.13
N ALA A 581 -24.70 -19.67 -3.07
CA ALA A 581 -24.80 -20.11 -4.45
C ALA A 581 -23.40 -20.25 -5.06
N PHE A 582 -23.21 -21.25 -5.92
CA PHE A 582 -21.94 -21.50 -6.60
C PHE A 582 -22.14 -22.39 -7.85
N PRO A 583 -21.28 -22.25 -8.87
CA PRO A 583 -21.19 -23.20 -9.97
C PRO A 583 -20.36 -24.43 -9.56
N LEU A 584 -20.81 -25.63 -9.93
CA LEU A 584 -20.08 -26.87 -9.69
C LEU A 584 -20.38 -27.94 -10.76
N LYS A 585 -19.34 -28.58 -11.30
CA LYS A 585 -19.50 -29.84 -12.04
C LYS A 585 -19.83 -30.96 -11.03
N ILE A 586 -21.01 -31.55 -11.09
CA ILE A 586 -21.42 -32.53 -10.06
C ILE A 586 -20.59 -33.80 -10.22
N SER A 587 -20.35 -34.22 -11.47
CA SER A 587 -19.40 -35.26 -11.83
C SER A 587 -18.16 -34.66 -12.49
N SER A 588 -16.99 -35.28 -12.32
CA SER A 588 -15.77 -34.93 -13.07
C SER A 588 -15.94 -35.08 -14.59
N GLN A 589 -16.91 -35.90 -15.02
CA GLN A 589 -17.27 -36.14 -16.42
C GLN A 589 -18.29 -35.14 -16.96
N ASP A 590 -18.84 -34.25 -16.12
CA ASP A 590 -19.81 -33.25 -16.58
C ASP A 590 -19.11 -32.25 -17.52
N VAL A 591 -19.66 -32.11 -18.73
CA VAL A 591 -19.21 -31.13 -19.73
C VAL A 591 -19.66 -29.70 -19.41
N SER A 592 -20.63 -29.54 -18.51
CA SER A 592 -21.19 -28.25 -18.07
C SER A 592 -21.31 -28.16 -16.56
N ASP A 593 -21.28 -26.94 -16.04
CA ASP A 593 -21.49 -26.64 -14.63
C ASP A 593 -22.97 -26.82 -14.25
N THR A 594 -23.20 -27.16 -12.98
CA THR A 594 -24.49 -27.08 -12.31
C THR A 594 -24.47 -25.85 -11.42
N PHE A 595 -25.45 -24.97 -11.56
CA PHE A 595 -25.61 -23.87 -10.63
C PHE A 595 -26.36 -24.37 -9.40
N VAL A 596 -25.67 -24.40 -8.26
CA VAL A 596 -26.21 -24.89 -6.99
C VAL A 596 -26.55 -23.73 -6.09
N THR A 597 -27.74 -23.73 -5.50
CA THR A 597 -28.14 -22.74 -4.50
C THR A 597 -28.71 -23.41 -3.25
N THR A 598 -28.54 -22.77 -2.10
CA THR A 598 -29.16 -23.21 -0.84
C THR A 598 -30.00 -22.09 -0.24
N ALA A 599 -31.20 -22.45 0.21
CA ALA A 599 -32.12 -21.54 0.88
C ALA A 599 -32.69 -22.18 2.15
N LEU A 600 -33.15 -21.36 3.10
CA LEU A 600 -33.84 -21.87 4.29
C LEU A 600 -35.35 -21.83 4.05
N ASP A 601 -35.97 -22.99 3.90
CA ASP A 601 -37.41 -23.16 3.76
C ASP A 601 -38.08 -23.15 5.13
N THR A 602 -38.59 -21.99 5.51
CA THR A 602 -39.33 -21.76 6.76
C THR A 602 -40.81 -22.11 6.67
N SER A 603 -41.31 -22.55 5.50
CA SER A 603 -42.68 -23.03 5.35
C SER A 603 -42.89 -24.43 5.95
N THR A 604 -41.79 -25.15 6.17
CA THR A 604 -41.77 -26.44 6.86
C THR A 604 -41.41 -26.25 8.34
N ILE A 605 -41.96 -27.08 9.22
CA ILE A 605 -41.65 -27.09 10.66
C ILE A 605 -41.12 -28.48 11.03
N PRO A 606 -39.85 -28.62 11.48
CA PRO A 606 -38.83 -27.56 11.55
C PRO A 606 -38.41 -27.08 10.15
N ALA A 607 -37.86 -25.87 10.05
CA ALA A 607 -37.33 -25.32 8.81
C ALA A 607 -36.28 -26.26 8.19
N ARG A 608 -36.18 -26.27 6.87
CA ARG A 608 -35.27 -27.17 6.14
C ARG A 608 -34.37 -26.40 5.19
N THR A 609 -33.18 -26.95 4.93
CA THR A 609 -32.29 -26.39 3.91
C THR A 609 -32.69 -26.96 2.56
N LEU A 610 -33.18 -26.10 1.70
CA LEU A 610 -33.56 -26.43 0.33
C LEU A 610 -32.36 -26.22 -0.59
N TRP A 611 -31.86 -27.32 -1.14
CA TRP A 611 -30.86 -27.30 -2.20
C TRP A 611 -31.56 -27.27 -3.56
N THR A 612 -31.10 -26.43 -4.47
CA THR A 612 -31.55 -26.40 -5.86
C THR A 612 -30.37 -26.64 -6.78
N PHE A 613 -30.50 -27.59 -7.70
CA PHE A 613 -29.51 -27.91 -8.72
C PHE A 613 -30.05 -27.50 -10.08
N SER A 614 -29.47 -26.47 -10.68
CA SER A 614 -29.96 -25.84 -11.90
C SER A 614 -29.00 -26.07 -13.07
N LYS A 615 -29.51 -26.61 -14.17
CA LYS A 615 -28.81 -26.73 -15.46
C LYS A 615 -29.67 -26.13 -16.57
N TRP A 616 -29.02 -25.52 -17.55
CA TRP A 616 -29.68 -25.02 -18.73
C TRP A 616 -29.57 -26.02 -19.88
N LYS A 617 -30.57 -26.02 -20.75
CA LYS A 617 -30.65 -26.83 -21.97
C LYS A 617 -31.07 -25.97 -23.16
N ASN A 618 -30.89 -26.52 -24.35
CA ASN A 618 -31.32 -25.93 -25.62
C ASN A 618 -30.74 -24.52 -25.81
N THR A 619 -29.43 -24.39 -25.66
CA THR A 619 -28.68 -23.13 -25.78
C THR A 619 -29.22 -22.08 -24.82
N TYR A 620 -29.33 -22.45 -23.55
CA TYR A 620 -29.86 -21.64 -22.46
C TYR A 620 -31.32 -21.19 -22.61
N SER A 621 -32.13 -21.83 -23.44
CA SER A 621 -33.56 -21.48 -23.58
C SER A 621 -34.48 -22.18 -22.57
N LYS A 622 -34.00 -23.26 -21.95
CA LYS A 622 -34.78 -24.04 -20.98
C LYS A 622 -33.97 -24.29 -19.71
N LEU A 623 -34.44 -23.78 -18.57
CA LEU A 623 -33.92 -24.16 -17.26
C LEU A 623 -34.55 -25.50 -16.83
N VAL A 624 -33.70 -26.45 -16.45
CA VAL A 624 -34.09 -27.69 -15.78
C VAL A 624 -33.46 -27.66 -14.39
N TYR A 625 -34.27 -27.92 -13.38
CA TYR A 625 -33.80 -27.96 -12.01
C TYR A 625 -34.38 -29.14 -11.25
N SER A 626 -33.66 -29.55 -10.22
CA SER A 626 -34.12 -30.48 -9.19
C SER A 626 -33.91 -29.81 -7.84
N THR A 627 -34.67 -30.26 -6.84
CA THR A 627 -34.48 -29.81 -5.45
C THR A 627 -34.29 -30.97 -4.51
N TYR A 628 -33.60 -30.70 -3.40
CA TYR A 628 -33.41 -31.63 -2.30
C TYR A 628 -33.64 -30.91 -0.98
N ASN A 629 -34.53 -31.46 -0.15
CA ASN A 629 -34.82 -30.93 1.17
C ASN A 629 -33.97 -31.65 2.20
N GLU A 630 -32.96 -30.97 2.72
CA GLU A 630 -32.12 -31.46 3.79
C GLU A 630 -32.77 -31.16 5.16
N HIS A 631 -32.69 -32.12 6.08
CA HIS A 631 -33.11 -31.98 7.48
C HIS A 631 -32.15 -31.10 8.31
N LEU A 632 -31.79 -29.94 7.78
CA LEU A 632 -30.95 -28.94 8.44
C LEU A 632 -31.70 -27.60 8.53
N SER A 633 -31.94 -27.12 9.75
CA SER A 633 -32.68 -25.89 10.03
C SER A 633 -31.79 -24.66 10.23
N GLU A 634 -30.50 -24.75 9.91
CA GLU A 634 -29.48 -23.76 10.17
C GLU A 634 -28.86 -23.24 8.87
N LYS A 635 -28.54 -21.94 8.83
CA LYS A 635 -27.85 -21.31 7.71
C LYS A 635 -26.34 -21.41 7.93
N ALA A 636 -25.62 -22.02 6.99
CA ALA A 636 -24.16 -21.98 6.97
C ALA A 636 -23.65 -20.54 6.75
N GLN A 637 -22.58 -20.16 7.44
CA GLN A 637 -21.94 -18.85 7.28
C GLN A 637 -21.06 -18.79 6.04
N THR A 638 -20.36 -19.89 5.69
CA THR A 638 -19.70 -20.00 4.38
C THR A 638 -19.82 -21.40 3.77
N THR A 639 -19.61 -21.48 2.47
CA THR A 639 -19.54 -22.73 1.71
C THR A 639 -18.40 -22.68 0.70
N LEU A 640 -17.57 -23.71 0.68
CA LEU A 640 -16.40 -23.86 -0.19
C LEU A 640 -16.58 -25.07 -1.08
N VAL A 641 -16.11 -24.96 -2.32
CA VAL A 641 -16.13 -26.07 -3.29
C VAL A 641 -14.70 -26.61 -3.43
N LYS A 642 -14.49 -27.87 -3.03
CA LYS A 642 -13.24 -28.61 -3.23
C LYS A 642 -13.35 -29.40 -4.53
N SER A 643 -12.73 -28.90 -5.60
CA SER A 643 -12.66 -29.65 -6.85
C SER A 643 -11.63 -30.79 -6.73
N GLY A 644 -12.00 -32.00 -7.13
CA GLY A 644 -11.06 -33.12 -7.19
C GLY A 644 -9.87 -32.80 -8.09
N ALA A 645 -8.64 -32.95 -7.58
CA ALA A 645 -7.41 -32.70 -8.36
C ALA A 645 -7.14 -33.78 -9.43
N THR A 646 -7.95 -34.85 -9.49
CA THR A 646 -7.81 -35.99 -10.38
C THR A 646 -9.13 -36.37 -11.03
N THR A 647 -9.08 -37.01 -12.20
CA THR A 647 -10.25 -37.44 -12.98
C THR A 647 -11.16 -38.45 -12.26
N SER A 648 -10.70 -39.02 -11.14
CA SER A 648 -11.40 -40.05 -10.36
C SER A 648 -12.00 -39.57 -9.02
N ALA A 649 -11.80 -38.31 -8.62
CA ALA A 649 -12.31 -37.81 -7.34
C ALA A 649 -13.66 -37.08 -7.51
N THR A 650 -14.68 -37.49 -6.75
CA THR A 650 -15.97 -36.80 -6.69
C THR A 650 -15.78 -35.41 -6.06
N ASN A 651 -16.40 -34.38 -6.66
CA ASN A 651 -16.29 -33.02 -6.14
C ASN A 651 -16.96 -32.93 -4.76
N ARG A 652 -16.32 -32.20 -3.84
CA ARG A 652 -16.79 -32.04 -2.46
C ARG A 652 -17.22 -30.61 -2.20
N VAL A 653 -18.20 -30.46 -1.32
CA VAL A 653 -18.60 -29.15 -0.81
C VAL A 653 -18.39 -29.14 0.69
N ILE A 654 -17.67 -28.14 1.19
CA ILE A 654 -17.51 -27.91 2.61
C ILE A 654 -18.41 -26.77 3.01
N ARG A 655 -19.27 -26.98 4.00
CA ARG A 655 -20.02 -25.88 4.62
C ARG A 655 -19.54 -25.66 6.04
N LEU A 656 -19.50 -24.40 6.43
CA LEU A 656 -18.90 -23.94 7.66
C LEU A 656 -19.94 -23.17 8.46
N PHE A 657 -20.09 -23.55 9.72
CA PHE A 657 -20.93 -22.85 10.68
C PHE A 657 -20.07 -22.28 11.80
N TYR A 658 -20.12 -20.97 12.02
CA TYR A 658 -19.25 -20.28 12.98
C TYR A 658 -19.80 -18.90 13.37
N GLY A 659 -19.16 -18.24 14.34
CA GLY A 659 -19.52 -16.91 14.82
C GLY A 659 -20.53 -16.90 15.97
N LYS A 660 -20.79 -15.70 16.53
CA LYS A 660 -21.62 -15.53 17.75
C LYS A 660 -23.03 -16.09 17.60
N GLU A 661 -23.62 -16.06 16.41
CA GLU A 661 -24.96 -16.61 16.15
C GLU A 661 -25.00 -18.15 16.15
N TYR A 662 -23.88 -18.82 15.86
CA TYR A 662 -23.80 -20.28 15.86
C TYR A 662 -23.71 -20.89 17.29
N SER A 663 -23.38 -20.08 18.30
CA SER A 663 -23.25 -20.51 19.70
C SER A 663 -24.58 -20.81 20.42
N ARG A 664 -25.74 -20.55 19.79
CA ARG A 664 -27.05 -20.80 20.43
C ARG A 664 -27.74 -22.01 19.79
N PRO A 665 -27.78 -23.18 20.46
CA PRO A 665 -28.66 -24.25 20.03
C PRO A 665 -30.10 -23.71 20.06
N ALA A 666 -30.80 -23.88 18.95
CA ALA A 666 -32.17 -23.43 18.75
C ALA A 666 -33.12 -24.09 19.75
N ARG A 667 -33.25 -23.51 20.95
CA ARG A 667 -34.45 -23.61 21.76
C ARG A 667 -34.98 -22.22 21.95
N LEU A 668 -36.26 -22.05 21.57
CA LEU A 668 -37.12 -20.87 21.75
C LEU A 668 -37.10 -19.84 20.61
N PHE A 669 -37.65 -20.25 19.46
CA PHE A 669 -38.47 -19.31 18.67
C PHE A 669 -39.76 -19.05 19.44
N ASN A 670 -39.74 -18.02 20.29
CA ASN A 670 -40.88 -17.20 20.71
C ASN A 670 -40.37 -16.30 21.84
N PHE A 671 -39.84 -15.13 21.54
CA PHE A 671 -39.97 -13.95 22.40
C PHE A 671 -39.64 -12.68 21.62
N GLU A 672 -40.50 -11.68 21.82
CA GLU A 672 -40.42 -10.36 21.21
C GLU A 672 -39.06 -9.68 21.46
N ARG A 673 -38.68 -8.83 20.50
CA ARG A 673 -37.54 -7.91 20.56
C ARG A 673 -37.61 -7.03 21.81
N SER A 674 -37.05 -7.48 22.92
CA SER A 674 -36.67 -6.61 24.04
C SER A 674 -35.15 -6.60 24.12
N ARG A 675 -34.58 -5.40 23.91
CA ARG A 675 -33.16 -5.10 24.11
C ARG A 675 -32.85 -5.27 25.59
N ILE A 676 -32.27 -6.41 25.98
CA ILE A 676 -31.59 -6.55 27.27
C ILE A 676 -30.09 -6.50 26.97
N LEU A 677 -29.46 -5.38 27.36
CA LEU A 677 -28.02 -5.31 27.56
C LEU A 677 -27.67 -6.28 28.71
N MET A 678 -27.20 -7.48 28.37
CA MET A 678 -26.45 -8.30 29.30
C MET A 678 -24.96 -8.08 29.03
N THR A 679 -24.32 -7.35 29.93
CA THR A 679 -22.86 -7.26 30.09
C THR A 679 -22.35 -8.64 30.49
N LEU A 680 -22.08 -9.49 29.50
CA LEU A 680 -21.35 -10.75 29.69
C LEU A 680 -19.86 -10.47 29.56
N THR A 681 -19.17 -10.43 30.69
CA THR A 681 -17.70 -10.31 30.83
C THR A 681 -16.98 -11.66 30.70
N GLN A 682 -17.63 -12.71 30.20
CA GLN A 682 -16.95 -13.98 29.90
C GLN A 682 -16.70 -14.12 28.39
N PRO A 683 -15.50 -14.55 27.98
CA PRO A 683 -15.20 -14.81 26.57
C PRO A 683 -16.17 -15.86 26.05
N ILE A 684 -16.91 -15.52 24.99
CA ILE A 684 -17.83 -16.44 24.34
C ILE A 684 -16.95 -17.47 23.61
N THR A 685 -16.83 -18.69 24.14
CA THR A 685 -16.27 -19.81 23.38
C THR A 685 -17.11 -20.02 22.12
N GLY A 686 -16.51 -19.78 20.96
CA GLY A 686 -17.13 -20.03 19.67
C GLY A 686 -17.10 -21.52 19.36
N ASN A 687 -18.14 -22.01 18.68
CA ASN A 687 -18.10 -23.31 18.03
C ASN A 687 -17.81 -23.09 16.54
N ILE A 688 -17.04 -23.98 15.94
CA ILE A 688 -17.00 -24.14 14.48
C ILE A 688 -17.54 -25.52 14.17
N ARG A 689 -18.45 -25.61 13.22
CA ARG A 689 -18.83 -26.87 12.60
C ARG A 689 -18.45 -26.88 11.14
N ILE A 690 -17.78 -27.95 10.74
CA ILE A 690 -17.31 -28.20 9.38
C ILE A 690 -18.01 -29.45 8.90
N ASP A 691 -18.88 -29.30 7.90
CA ASP A 691 -19.49 -30.45 7.23
C ASP A 691 -18.88 -30.64 5.85
N VAL A 692 -18.46 -31.87 5.55
CA VAL A 692 -18.03 -32.27 4.21
C VAL A 692 -19.19 -32.97 3.53
N LEU A 693 -19.57 -32.47 2.36
CA LEU A 693 -20.73 -32.91 1.61
C LEU A 693 -20.31 -33.55 0.29
N GLU A 694 -20.99 -34.63 -0.06
CA GLU A 694 -21.07 -35.15 -1.42
C GLU A 694 -22.39 -34.68 -2.04
N LEU A 695 -22.28 -34.07 -3.21
CA LEU A 695 -23.43 -33.65 -4.00
C LEU A 695 -23.66 -34.62 -5.16
N SER A 696 -24.91 -34.97 -5.39
CA SER A 696 -25.36 -35.55 -6.65
C SER A 696 -26.36 -34.61 -7.33
N ALA A 697 -26.83 -34.95 -8.52
CA ALA A 697 -27.83 -34.15 -9.23
C ALA A 697 -29.18 -34.03 -8.49
N SER A 698 -29.41 -34.81 -7.43
CA SER A 698 -30.67 -34.82 -6.69
C SER A 698 -30.53 -35.16 -5.20
N SER A 699 -29.32 -35.21 -4.65
CA SER A 699 -29.11 -35.55 -3.24
C SER A 699 -27.92 -34.80 -2.66
N VAL A 700 -27.97 -34.60 -1.35
CA VAL A 700 -26.88 -34.04 -0.55
C VAL A 700 -26.63 -35.01 0.59
N THR A 701 -25.41 -35.53 0.64
CA THR A 701 -24.98 -36.48 1.67
C THR A 701 -23.87 -35.85 2.48
N THR A 702 -24.09 -35.68 3.78
CA THR A 702 -23.02 -35.31 4.71
C THR A 702 -22.13 -36.53 4.92
N ILE A 703 -20.90 -36.45 4.44
CA ILE A 703 -19.89 -37.51 4.56
C ILE A 703 -19.27 -37.48 5.96
N SER A 704 -19.02 -36.27 6.46
CA SER A 704 -18.49 -36.05 7.80
C SER A 704 -18.98 -34.70 8.35
N SER A 705 -19.09 -34.62 9.67
CA SER A 705 -19.41 -33.40 10.39
C SER A 705 -18.48 -33.32 11.60
N THR A 706 -17.72 -32.25 11.68
CA THR A 706 -16.75 -32.01 12.76
C THR A 706 -17.18 -30.77 13.52
N SER A 707 -17.36 -30.87 14.83
CA SER A 707 -17.61 -29.72 15.71
C SER A 707 -16.40 -29.48 16.61
N LEU A 708 -15.88 -28.26 16.57
CA LEU A 708 -14.65 -27.86 17.22
C LEU A 708 -14.94 -26.65 18.12
N GLN A 709 -14.44 -26.70 19.35
CA GLN A 709 -14.39 -25.54 20.24
C GLN A 709 -13.23 -24.65 19.79
N VAL A 710 -13.48 -23.35 19.66
CA VAL A 710 -12.44 -22.36 19.39
C VAL A 710 -12.55 -21.22 20.40
N THR A 711 -11.42 -20.93 21.04
CA THR A 711 -11.25 -19.77 21.92
C THR A 711 -10.80 -18.58 21.08
N TRP A 712 -11.75 -17.78 20.61
CA TRP A 712 -11.53 -16.39 20.16
C TRP A 712 -12.75 -15.57 20.51
N THR A 713 -12.66 -14.25 20.45
CA THR A 713 -13.82 -13.38 20.70
C THR A 713 -14.38 -12.67 19.45
N GLY A 714 -13.73 -12.85 18.29
CA GLY A 714 -13.99 -12.16 17.01
C GLY A 714 -15.38 -12.32 16.39
N ASN A 715 -15.84 -11.26 15.70
CA ASN A 715 -17.08 -11.26 14.91
C ASN A 715 -16.86 -11.58 13.42
N ASP A 716 -15.67 -11.30 12.88
CA ASP A 716 -15.42 -11.28 11.44
C ASP A 716 -14.32 -12.27 11.04
N TYR A 717 -14.69 -13.21 10.19
CA TYR A 717 -13.79 -14.20 9.60
C TYR A 717 -13.45 -13.72 8.20
N LEU A 718 -12.18 -13.36 7.98
CA LEU A 718 -11.77 -12.61 6.80
C LEU A 718 -11.76 -13.48 5.54
N THR A 719 -11.50 -14.79 5.67
CA THR A 719 -11.51 -15.71 4.53
C THR A 719 -11.46 -17.18 4.95
N TRP A 720 -11.83 -18.08 4.02
CA TRP A 720 -11.59 -19.52 4.09
C TRP A 720 -11.13 -20.06 2.73
N PHE A 721 -10.11 -20.93 2.69
CA PHE A 721 -9.60 -21.55 1.46
C PHE A 721 -8.82 -22.85 1.72
N PHE A 722 -8.44 -23.56 0.64
CA PHE A 722 -7.57 -24.75 0.73
C PHE A 722 -6.14 -24.46 0.30
N SER A 723 -5.19 -24.99 1.05
CA SER A 723 -3.75 -24.90 0.80
C SER A 723 -3.03 -26.08 1.45
N ASP A 724 -1.96 -26.58 0.84
CA ASP A 724 -1.09 -27.63 1.40
C ASP A 724 0.09 -26.94 2.09
N VAL A 725 -0.09 -26.69 3.38
CA VAL A 725 0.72 -25.76 4.19
C VAL A 725 1.98 -26.43 4.69
N ASP A 726 1.87 -27.67 5.13
CA ASP A 726 2.99 -28.45 5.64
C ASP A 726 3.69 -29.30 4.56
N ALA A 727 3.15 -29.25 3.33
CA ALA A 727 3.63 -29.94 2.14
C ALA A 727 3.70 -31.46 2.28
N ASP A 728 2.72 -32.03 2.96
CA ASP A 728 2.48 -33.48 3.02
C ASP A 728 1.73 -34.00 1.77
N GLY A 729 1.30 -33.11 0.87
CA GLY A 729 0.55 -33.43 -0.34
C GLY A 729 -0.97 -33.44 -0.14
N VAL A 730 -1.46 -33.05 1.05
CA VAL A 730 -2.85 -33.07 1.44
C VAL A 730 -3.32 -31.65 1.82
N PRO A 731 -4.15 -30.99 0.99
CA PRO A 731 -4.60 -29.63 1.30
C PRO A 731 -5.39 -29.51 2.61
N GLU A 732 -4.91 -28.67 3.52
CA GLU A 732 -5.63 -28.22 4.71
C GLU A 732 -6.67 -27.14 4.40
N LEU A 733 -7.62 -27.00 5.31
CA LEU A 733 -8.57 -25.89 5.31
C LEU A 733 -7.99 -24.76 6.16
N ILE A 734 -7.78 -23.60 5.56
CA ILE A 734 -7.16 -22.44 6.19
C ILE A 734 -8.18 -21.33 6.37
N SER A 735 -8.15 -20.65 7.52
CA SER A 735 -8.92 -19.44 7.78
C SER A 735 -8.05 -18.36 8.42
N LEU A 736 -8.34 -17.10 8.08
CA LEU A 736 -7.73 -15.94 8.69
C LEU A 736 -8.76 -15.21 9.55
N VAL A 737 -8.47 -15.01 10.83
CA VAL A 737 -9.43 -14.53 11.83
C VAL A 737 -8.84 -13.42 12.67
N ALA A 738 -9.55 -12.31 12.83
CA ALA A 738 -9.17 -11.25 13.75
C ALA A 738 -9.91 -11.42 15.10
N ASP A 739 -9.20 -11.37 16.21
CA ASP A 739 -9.81 -11.36 17.54
C ASP A 739 -10.38 -9.97 17.84
N SER A 740 -11.65 -9.89 18.23
CA SER A 740 -12.29 -8.58 18.47
C SER A 740 -11.88 -7.89 19.76
N SER A 741 -11.23 -8.60 20.70
CA SER A 741 -10.91 -8.09 22.04
C SER A 741 -9.57 -7.35 22.08
N ASP A 742 -8.57 -7.86 21.38
CA ASP A 742 -7.23 -7.27 21.29
C ASP A 742 -6.78 -7.00 19.85
N GLY A 743 -7.62 -7.36 18.88
CA GLY A 743 -7.36 -7.23 17.46
C GLY A 743 -6.68 -8.47 16.85
N THR A 744 -5.96 -9.28 17.64
CA THR A 744 -4.94 -10.23 17.14
C THR A 744 -5.36 -11.05 15.93
N LEU A 745 -4.51 -11.06 14.90
CA LEU A 745 -4.75 -11.83 13.69
C LEU A 745 -4.24 -13.26 13.89
N ASN A 746 -5.09 -14.24 13.63
CA ASN A 746 -4.80 -15.66 13.80
C ASN A 746 -5.00 -16.37 12.48
N VAL A 747 -4.06 -17.24 12.13
CA VAL A 747 -4.26 -18.24 11.07
C VAL A 747 -4.72 -19.53 11.73
N LEU A 748 -5.87 -20.02 11.30
CA LEU A 748 -6.32 -21.35 11.64
C LEU A 748 -6.01 -22.31 10.51
N ALA A 749 -5.34 -23.42 10.83
CA ALA A 749 -5.12 -24.51 9.90
C ALA A 749 -5.80 -25.79 10.40
N PHE A 750 -6.81 -26.26 9.67
CA PHE A 750 -7.52 -27.51 9.96
C PHE A 750 -6.98 -28.62 9.06
N ARG A 751 -6.27 -29.57 9.67
CA ARG A 751 -5.87 -30.79 8.96
C ARG A 751 -7.08 -31.67 8.69
N PRO A 752 -7.21 -32.24 7.49
CA PRO A 752 -8.19 -33.30 7.27
C PRO A 752 -7.83 -34.54 8.12
N GLY A 753 -8.84 -35.34 8.43
CA GLY A 753 -8.61 -36.68 8.97
C GLY A 753 -7.94 -37.60 7.93
N ALA A 754 -7.67 -38.84 8.33
CA ALA A 754 -7.03 -39.84 7.45
C ALA A 754 -7.78 -40.06 6.12
N ASP A 755 -9.08 -39.78 6.10
CA ASP A 755 -9.92 -39.69 4.90
C ASP A 755 -11.06 -38.68 5.12
N GLU A 756 -11.82 -38.39 4.07
CA GLU A 756 -12.92 -37.41 4.09
C GLU A 756 -14.09 -37.78 5.02
N THR A 757 -14.20 -39.05 5.44
CA THR A 757 -15.21 -39.52 6.41
C THR A 757 -14.82 -39.23 7.84
N LYS A 758 -13.52 -39.00 8.10
CA LYS A 758 -13.00 -38.62 9.42
C LYS A 758 -13.08 -37.12 9.70
N GLY A 759 -13.52 -36.32 8.73
CA GLY A 759 -13.74 -34.89 8.92
C GLY A 759 -12.42 -34.12 9.07
N TYR A 760 -12.41 -33.13 9.97
CA TYR A 760 -11.27 -32.28 10.25
C TYR A 760 -10.80 -32.46 11.70
N GLN A 761 -9.51 -32.23 11.92
CA GLN A 761 -8.93 -32.22 13.26
C GLN A 761 -9.12 -30.84 13.92
N ALA A 762 -8.82 -30.73 15.21
CA ALA A 762 -8.75 -29.43 15.87
C ALA A 762 -7.73 -28.52 15.14
N PRO A 763 -8.02 -27.22 14.99
CA PRO A 763 -7.13 -26.34 14.24
C PRO A 763 -5.81 -26.18 14.98
N VAL A 764 -4.72 -26.11 14.24
CA VAL A 764 -3.52 -25.43 14.71
C VAL A 764 -3.80 -23.93 14.61
N VAL A 765 -3.66 -23.23 15.74
CA VAL A 765 -3.79 -21.77 15.80
C VAL A 765 -2.39 -21.20 15.74
N SER A 766 -2.09 -20.50 14.64
CA SER A 766 -0.88 -19.69 14.54
C SER A 766 -1.24 -18.25 14.82
N GLU A 767 -0.91 -17.79 16.02
CA GLU A 767 -1.04 -16.38 16.39
C GLU A 767 0.00 -15.57 15.60
N ILE A 768 -0.47 -14.56 14.87
CA ILE A 768 0.42 -13.64 14.15
C ILE A 768 0.81 -12.52 15.12
N THR A 769 1.66 -12.85 16.09
CA THR A 769 2.24 -11.87 17.01
C THR A 769 3.47 -11.23 16.40
N SER A 770 3.48 -9.91 16.42
CA SER A 770 4.68 -9.09 16.27
C SER A 770 4.45 -7.81 17.07
N ASP A 771 5.51 -7.10 17.44
CA ASP A 771 5.44 -5.65 17.68
C ASP A 771 4.72 -4.88 16.54
N LYS A 772 4.57 -5.54 15.39
CA LYS A 772 3.90 -5.18 14.13
C LYS A 772 2.60 -5.98 13.88
N GLY A 773 2.13 -6.76 14.87
CA GLY A 773 0.87 -7.53 14.86
C GLY A 773 -0.32 -6.75 15.44
N SER A 774 -0.10 -5.85 16.40
CA SER A 774 -1.12 -4.89 16.85
C SER A 774 -1.51 -3.86 15.77
N MET A 775 -0.63 -3.66 14.77
CA MET A 775 -0.91 -2.78 13.63
C MET A 775 -1.81 -3.45 12.59
N LEU A 776 -1.59 -4.73 12.26
CA LEU A 776 -2.45 -5.51 11.34
C LEU A 776 -3.93 -5.53 11.75
N THR A 777 -4.14 -5.27 13.02
CA THR A 777 -5.40 -5.39 13.72
C THR A 777 -5.84 -4.06 14.30
N ALA A 778 -5.06 -3.01 14.03
CA ALA A 778 -5.46 -1.70 14.42
C ALA A 778 -6.74 -1.35 13.66
N PRO A 779 -7.67 -0.58 14.27
CA PRO A 779 -8.97 -0.25 13.65
C PRO A 779 -8.87 0.37 12.25
N PHE A 780 -7.68 0.79 11.85
CA PHE A 780 -7.37 1.40 10.58
C PHE A 780 -6.82 0.47 9.49
N LEU A 781 -6.30 -0.72 9.83
CA LEU A 781 -5.88 -1.72 8.86
C LEU A 781 -7.04 -2.67 8.57
N THR A 782 -8.01 -2.20 7.76
CA THR A 782 -9.17 -3.03 7.41
C THR A 782 -8.77 -4.04 6.34
N PRO A 783 -8.85 -5.36 6.58
CA PRO A 783 -8.56 -6.36 5.57
C PRO A 783 -9.50 -6.20 4.36
N ILE A 784 -8.92 -6.10 3.16
CA ILE A 784 -9.64 -5.94 1.90
C ILE A 784 -9.78 -7.29 1.19
N LEU A 785 -8.66 -8.02 1.08
CA LEU A 785 -8.57 -9.24 0.28
C LEU A 785 -7.60 -10.19 0.97
N THR A 786 -7.84 -11.49 0.83
CA THR A 786 -6.85 -12.50 1.22
C THR A 786 -6.85 -13.62 0.19
N GLY A 787 -5.67 -14.10 -0.19
CA GLY A 787 -5.51 -15.15 -1.18
C GLY A 787 -4.24 -15.96 -0.97
N ARG A 788 -4.26 -17.21 -1.44
CA ARG A 788 -3.07 -18.07 -1.44
C ARG A 788 -2.09 -17.64 -2.52
N VAL A 789 -0.80 -17.72 -2.24
CA VAL A 789 0.29 -17.47 -3.19
C VAL A 789 1.37 -18.54 -3.04
N LYS A 790 2.15 -18.74 -4.10
CA LYS A 790 3.34 -19.57 -3.98
C LYS A 790 4.40 -18.81 -3.19
N TYR A 791 5.17 -19.54 -2.39
CA TYR A 791 6.29 -18.99 -1.65
C TYR A 791 7.50 -19.87 -1.85
N THR A 792 8.62 -19.27 -2.26
CA THR A 792 9.91 -19.96 -2.39
C THR A 792 10.78 -19.54 -1.23
N PHE A 793 11.15 -20.50 -0.40
CA PHE A 793 12.03 -20.26 0.75
C PHE A 793 13.41 -19.81 0.25
N PRO A 794 13.89 -18.62 0.63
CA PRO A 794 15.15 -18.07 0.11
C PRO A 794 16.35 -19.00 0.32
N GLU A 795 16.43 -19.65 1.49
CA GLU A 795 17.57 -20.48 1.87
C GLU A 795 17.58 -21.85 1.18
N SER A 796 16.40 -22.45 0.95
CA SER A 796 16.30 -23.81 0.41
C SER A 796 15.94 -23.87 -1.07
N GLY A 797 15.47 -22.76 -1.65
CA GLY A 797 14.91 -22.70 -3.01
C GLY A 797 13.63 -23.53 -3.19
N TRP A 798 13.11 -24.13 -2.12
CA TRP A 798 11.95 -24.99 -2.18
C TRP A 798 10.66 -24.15 -2.16
N THR A 799 9.67 -24.55 -2.96
CA THR A 799 8.45 -23.77 -3.20
C THR A 799 7.21 -24.48 -2.66
N VAL A 800 6.36 -23.73 -1.97
CA VAL A 800 5.03 -24.16 -1.48
C VAL A 800 3.92 -23.32 -2.04
N ASP A 801 2.73 -23.90 -2.14
CA ASP A 801 1.49 -23.19 -2.46
C ASP A 801 0.75 -22.76 -1.16
N ALA A 802 1.52 -22.31 -0.17
CA ALA A 802 1.11 -22.10 1.23
C ALA A 802 1.22 -20.67 1.76
N GLY A 803 1.82 -19.75 0.98
CA GLY A 803 1.82 -18.34 1.35
C GLY A 803 0.43 -17.76 1.31
N ILE A 804 0.14 -16.80 2.18
CA ILE A 804 -1.13 -16.07 2.26
C ILE A 804 -0.83 -14.60 2.01
N LEU A 805 -1.25 -14.08 0.86
CA LEU A 805 -1.23 -12.65 0.58
C LEU A 805 -2.53 -12.02 1.10
N MET A 806 -2.39 -11.12 2.05
CA MET A 806 -3.48 -10.35 2.63
C MET A 806 -3.33 -8.89 2.22
N ALA A 807 -4.29 -8.33 1.49
CA ALA A 807 -4.40 -6.89 1.27
C ALA A 807 -5.26 -6.26 2.36
N PHE A 808 -4.89 -5.06 2.79
CA PHE A 808 -5.60 -4.28 3.80
C PHE A 808 -5.62 -2.82 3.37
N ASN A 809 -6.70 -2.12 3.69
CA ASN A 809 -6.76 -0.68 3.59
C ASN A 809 -5.97 -0.13 4.77
N ASN A 810 -4.91 0.62 4.51
CA ASN A 810 -4.18 1.43 5.46
C ASN A 810 -4.46 2.89 5.17
N TYR A 811 -5.66 3.36 5.53
CA TYR A 811 -6.01 4.77 5.39
C TYR A 811 -6.16 5.26 3.96
N GLY A 812 -7.00 4.64 3.15
CA GLY A 812 -7.08 4.99 1.74
C GLY A 812 -5.79 4.64 1.01
N ILE A 813 -5.08 3.60 1.48
CA ILE A 813 -3.81 3.11 0.95
C ILE A 813 -3.77 1.58 1.14
N ILE A 814 -3.91 0.79 0.08
CA ILE A 814 -3.79 -0.66 0.12
C ILE A 814 -2.36 -1.05 0.49
N GLY A 815 -2.16 -1.54 1.71
CA GLY A 815 -1.00 -2.36 1.99
C GLY A 815 -1.31 -3.81 1.65
N ALA A 816 -0.29 -4.60 1.35
CA ALA A 816 -0.46 -6.04 1.33
C ALA A 816 0.65 -6.71 2.14
N ARG A 817 0.31 -7.73 2.91
CA ARG A 817 1.24 -8.52 3.72
C ARG A 817 1.25 -9.95 3.22
N LEU A 818 2.44 -10.53 3.17
CA LEU A 818 2.59 -11.96 2.99
C LEU A 818 2.75 -12.60 4.36
N LEU A 819 1.85 -13.54 4.67
CA LEU A 819 2.03 -14.52 5.73
C LEU A 819 2.60 -15.79 5.11
N THR A 820 3.66 -16.36 5.67
CA THR A 820 4.28 -17.60 5.15
C THR A 820 4.34 -18.68 6.22
N PRO A 821 4.41 -19.96 5.83
CA PRO A 821 4.78 -21.00 6.77
C PRO A 821 6.18 -20.73 7.33
N LYS A 822 6.40 -20.97 8.63
CA LYS A 822 7.69 -20.74 9.32
C LYS A 822 8.82 -21.66 8.85
N ALA A 823 8.49 -22.77 8.20
CA ALA A 823 9.46 -23.74 7.73
C ALA A 823 9.01 -24.30 6.39
N SER A 824 9.97 -24.83 5.63
CA SER A 824 9.67 -25.49 4.38
C SER A 824 8.70 -26.65 4.60
N ARG A 825 9.01 -27.64 5.44
CA ARG A 825 8.11 -28.80 5.60
C ARG A 825 7.67 -29.04 7.03
N GLY A 826 6.45 -29.58 7.18
CA GLY A 826 5.97 -30.17 8.43
C GLY A 826 5.43 -29.18 9.46
N THR A 827 5.20 -27.91 9.11
CA THR A 827 4.64 -26.91 10.03
C THR A 827 3.35 -26.31 9.52
N LEU A 828 2.43 -26.02 10.45
CA LEU A 828 1.22 -25.24 10.23
C LEU A 828 1.30 -23.85 10.89
N GLU A 829 2.50 -23.48 11.36
CA GLU A 829 2.76 -22.17 11.92
C GLU A 829 3.10 -21.18 10.81
N TYR A 830 2.56 -19.98 10.95
CA TYR A 830 2.72 -18.86 10.04
C TYR A 830 3.44 -17.70 10.71
N GLU A 831 4.11 -16.88 9.89
CA GLU A 831 4.73 -15.64 10.31
C GLU A 831 4.53 -14.53 9.29
N ILE A 832 4.66 -13.27 9.75
CA ILE A 832 4.71 -12.11 8.84
C ILE A 832 6.07 -12.15 8.17
N SER A 833 6.02 -12.18 6.85
CA SER A 833 7.18 -12.45 6.05
C SER A 833 7.38 -11.30 5.06
N GLY A 834 6.30 -10.68 4.59
CA GLY A 834 6.32 -9.61 3.58
C GLY A 834 5.44 -8.43 3.94
N GLN A 835 5.82 -7.22 3.52
CA GLN A 835 4.89 -6.13 3.29
C GLN A 835 5.21 -5.42 1.98
N LEU A 836 4.20 -5.38 1.12
CA LEU A 836 4.16 -4.55 -0.07
C LEU A 836 3.93 -3.08 0.27
N PRO A 837 4.35 -2.17 -0.63
CA PRO A 837 3.98 -0.77 -0.53
C PRO A 837 2.53 -0.56 -0.18
N ALA A 838 2.34 0.39 0.73
CA ALA A 838 1.07 1.04 0.90
C ALA A 838 0.81 1.78 -0.43
N ILE A 839 -0.29 1.46 -1.11
CA ILE A 839 -0.72 1.98 -2.41
C ILE A 839 -2.02 2.77 -2.25
N ALA A 840 -2.02 4.08 -2.45
CA ALA A 840 -3.18 4.94 -2.17
C ALA A 840 -4.48 4.46 -2.87
N GLY A 841 -5.47 3.95 -2.11
CA GLY A 841 -6.88 3.90 -2.52
C GLY A 841 -7.96 3.59 -1.45
N GLN A 842 -9.17 4.15 -1.61
CA GLN A 842 -10.41 4.02 -0.84
C GLN A 842 -11.17 2.70 -1.06
N MET A 843 -12.01 2.35 -0.08
CA MET A 843 -12.79 1.11 0.03
C MET A 843 -13.78 0.89 -1.13
N ALA A 844 -13.78 -0.31 -1.70
CA ALA A 844 -14.96 -0.89 -2.33
C ALA A 844 -15.53 -1.99 -1.41
N ASP A 845 -16.76 -1.81 -0.94
CA ASP A 845 -17.45 -2.67 0.03
C ASP A 845 -17.85 -4.06 -0.50
N THR A 846 -17.44 -4.45 -1.71
CA THR A 846 -17.86 -5.72 -2.30
C THR A 846 -16.90 -6.23 -3.36
N LEU A 847 -15.96 -7.08 -2.96
CA LEU A 847 -15.26 -8.01 -3.84
C LEU A 847 -15.42 -9.42 -3.28
N GLY A 848 -16.53 -10.06 -3.65
CA GLY A 848 -16.88 -11.40 -3.22
C GLY A 848 -15.84 -12.44 -3.65
N MET A 849 -15.32 -13.18 -2.68
CA MET A 849 -14.55 -14.40 -2.91
C MET A 849 -15.46 -15.51 -3.44
N VAL A 850 -15.40 -15.78 -4.74
CA VAL A 850 -15.58 -17.14 -5.28
C VAL A 850 -14.59 -17.31 -6.43
N THR A 851 -13.44 -17.92 -6.17
CA THR A 851 -12.56 -18.41 -7.23
C THR A 851 -13.04 -19.81 -7.61
N PRO A 852 -13.70 -20.03 -8.76
CA PRO A 852 -13.83 -21.38 -9.28
C PRO A 852 -12.42 -21.90 -9.61
N LEU A 853 -12.12 -23.14 -9.17
CA LEU A 853 -10.98 -23.94 -9.60
C LEU A 853 -11.14 -24.32 -11.07
N PHE A 854 -11.05 -23.32 -11.94
CA PHE A 854 -10.71 -23.51 -13.31
C PHE A 854 -9.17 -23.71 -13.29
N VAL A 855 -8.74 -24.97 -13.39
CA VAL A 855 -7.32 -25.39 -13.46
C VAL A 855 -6.70 -24.96 -14.79
N GLY A 856 -5.75 -24.02 -14.79
CA GLY A 856 -5.03 -23.55 -15.98
C GLY A 856 -3.88 -22.60 -15.62
N ARG A 857 -2.75 -22.73 -16.32
CA ARG A 857 -1.41 -22.20 -16.03
C ARG A 857 -1.23 -20.67 -16.20
N GLY A 858 -2.25 -19.85 -15.93
CA GLY A 858 -2.13 -18.39 -16.01
C GLY A 858 -1.58 -17.79 -14.72
N GLU A 859 -0.75 -16.75 -14.82
CA GLU A 859 -0.27 -16.01 -13.66
C GLU A 859 -1.46 -15.39 -12.87
N PRO A 860 -1.51 -15.53 -11.53
CA PRO A 860 -2.55 -14.93 -10.73
C PRO A 860 -2.40 -13.41 -10.75
N VAL A 861 -3.47 -12.69 -11.15
CA VAL A 861 -3.52 -11.23 -11.06
C VAL A 861 -4.57 -10.84 -10.02
N GLY A 862 -4.13 -10.13 -8.99
CA GLY A 862 -5.03 -9.46 -8.05
C GLY A 862 -5.60 -8.20 -8.71
N LEU A 863 -6.92 -8.07 -8.73
CA LEU A 863 -7.62 -6.89 -9.23
C LEU A 863 -8.26 -6.17 -8.04
N PHE A 864 -7.91 -4.90 -7.85
CA PHE A 864 -8.57 -4.04 -6.89
C PHE A 864 -9.13 -2.80 -7.59
N ILE A 865 -10.32 -2.38 -7.18
CA ILE A 865 -11.02 -1.23 -7.74
C ILE A 865 -11.41 -0.31 -6.59
N GLU A 866 -10.85 0.89 -6.60
CA GLU A 866 -11.22 2.01 -5.74
C GLU A 866 -12.33 2.81 -6.45
N GLY A 867 -13.47 2.96 -5.78
CA GLY A 867 -14.68 3.63 -6.29
C GLY A 867 -15.05 4.87 -5.50
#